data_AF-S0ESC4-F1
#
_entry.id   AF-S0ESC4-F1
#
_cell.length_a   1.000
_cell.length_b   1.000
_cell.length_c   1.000
_cell.angle_alpha   90.00
_cell.angle_beta   90.00
_cell.angle_gamma   90.00
#
_symmetry.space_group_name_H-M   'P 1'
#
loop_
_entity.id
_entity.type
_entity.pdbx_description
1 polymer ?
#
loop_
_entity_poly.entity_id
_entity_poly.type
_entity_poly.pdbx_seq_one_letter_code
_entity_poly.pdbx_strand_id
1 'polypeptide(L)'
;MEIARFIGFLHPALVHFPIVLLLFAVALDLIGFFQQNPNIARFAQLTLLLGTCATLFAFVAGNFAEIWAARDGVPQDPMEYHELMATITSWSFVFLAAARLFLGISTRRSAMAIYLIFAVACCALLGYTGHLGAMLVYHHAAAVQVPGIAPTPTHEDLAILLQHQTQSAIFYSDMMHHIFGWLVLILSLMLLIDLLSPEWGSQVRRLAPLLFLAGGVFLLIFSDQDSWPLYHVHPFRPLTDKEVLMHKIYAVLMIAMGLHGLLKRQQVAKIGKEPQHRLLAVFALVGGALLFTHVHSNAPYANVAAGVYIHHTVMGFVALLIGAVKLAEDHLQQKQKQSFPLTAPTRVTRSLAIAYPCLMMFEAFLLINYNEGLPWFLGYGHLSRSAPHHGLVAPLGHERAELTYNPDTQRFDLYLYHQSNDLPYPIKVYSAQLVIKIGGDTTALKLHPTNADLSHYTGVATFLHNVTFFEPRALLWPSDRPPTAAPLIADFEPWIDHNAAFPHSYLPYVCPMHSNVGATHPGFCPLCGMPLEPNKPPRPWGVLHDPGYTLDFAMLSSPSLPSSPQALLTSSKRPQAVSEDTIRANAEAGQLLLPTQHAQLNPISSPRPDQLVRLVFTPRYQGQILHNLATVHEKKMHLIVVSQDLSFFDHIHPQLQPNGTLLIDYAFPFAGNFLLFADITPFGDRNQVFRIPVHVVGSPPPPKPLLLTPAQAKVFGPYRVQMLMTPSHPSWRDETVLTYTIWKNGLPVTDLQPYLGAAGHCVVISQDTMGYCHSHPLEVGKKHYGPTVQFHVLLSKPGIYKIWTQFQHEGKILTTDFVIKVQ
;
A
#
# COMPACT_ATOMS: atom_id res chain seq x y z
N MET A 1 -5.16 -9.28 -24.22
CA MET A 1 -3.90 -9.46 -23.49
C MET A 1 -2.68 -9.74 -24.38
N GLU A 2 -2.79 -10.54 -25.45
CA GLU A 2 -1.64 -10.81 -26.33
C GLU A 2 -1.02 -9.56 -26.97
N ILE A 3 -1.85 -8.56 -27.32
CA ILE A 3 -1.36 -7.27 -27.84
C ILE A 3 -0.47 -6.56 -26.81
N ALA A 4 -0.89 -6.49 -25.54
CA ALA A 4 -0.10 -5.87 -24.47
C ALA A 4 1.24 -6.61 -24.26
N ARG A 5 1.23 -7.94 -24.30
CA ARG A 5 2.44 -8.77 -24.22
C ARG A 5 3.37 -8.54 -25.41
N PHE A 6 2.82 -8.48 -26.61
CA PHE A 6 3.57 -8.20 -27.83
C PHE A 6 4.22 -6.81 -27.75
N ILE A 7 3.48 -5.78 -27.34
CA ILE A 7 4.01 -4.43 -27.19
C ILE A 7 5.14 -4.39 -26.15
N GLY A 8 4.98 -5.05 -24.99
CA GLY A 8 6.04 -5.15 -23.98
C GLY A 8 7.31 -5.81 -24.52
N PHE A 9 7.17 -6.90 -25.30
CA PHE A 9 8.29 -7.58 -25.93
C PHE A 9 9.07 -6.68 -26.93
N LEU A 10 8.43 -5.66 -27.49
CA LEU A 10 9.11 -4.72 -28.38
C LEU A 10 10.05 -3.76 -27.64
N HIS A 11 9.92 -3.56 -26.33
CA HIS A 11 10.69 -2.55 -25.60
C HIS A 11 12.22 -2.70 -25.79
N PRO A 12 12.85 -3.87 -25.54
CA PRO A 12 14.29 -4.04 -25.74
C PRO A 12 14.73 -3.84 -27.20
N ALA A 13 13.85 -4.09 -28.17
CA ALA A 13 14.13 -3.81 -29.58
C ALA A 13 14.04 -2.30 -29.89
N LEU A 14 13.01 -1.62 -29.37
CA LEU A 14 12.71 -0.23 -29.67
C LEU A 14 13.70 0.75 -29.04
N VAL A 15 14.32 0.45 -27.90
CA VAL A 15 15.23 1.37 -27.19
C VAL A 15 16.48 1.76 -28.01
N HIS A 16 16.89 0.95 -28.99
CA HIS A 16 18.04 1.27 -29.85
C HIS A 16 17.81 2.51 -30.72
N PHE A 17 16.58 2.74 -31.17
CA PHE A 17 16.23 3.88 -32.02
C PHE A 17 16.40 5.23 -31.30
N PRO A 18 15.76 5.49 -30.14
CA PRO A 18 15.97 6.75 -29.43
C PRO A 18 17.42 6.93 -28.99
N ILE A 19 18.12 5.87 -28.54
CA ILE A 19 19.54 5.96 -28.16
C ILE A 19 20.37 6.50 -29.32
N VAL A 20 20.30 5.87 -30.49
CA VAL A 20 21.11 6.29 -31.65
C VAL A 20 20.67 7.64 -32.19
N LEU A 21 19.37 7.86 -32.39
CA LEU A 21 18.85 9.09 -32.98
C LEU A 21 19.12 10.31 -32.11
N LEU A 22 18.93 10.22 -30.79
CA LEU A 22 19.12 11.36 -29.90
C LEU A 22 20.60 11.71 -29.72
N LEU A 23 21.47 10.71 -29.53
CA LEU A 23 22.92 10.93 -29.48
C LEU A 23 23.42 11.55 -30.79
N PHE A 24 22.94 11.04 -31.93
CA PHE A 24 23.30 11.58 -33.23
C PHE A 24 22.76 12.99 -33.46
N ALA A 25 21.53 13.30 -33.02
CA ALA A 25 20.95 14.63 -33.13
C ALA A 25 21.77 15.68 -32.36
N VAL A 26 22.18 15.37 -31.13
CA VAL A 26 23.02 16.28 -30.31
C VAL A 26 24.41 16.43 -30.93
N ALA A 27 25.00 15.36 -31.47
CA ALA A 27 26.26 15.44 -32.21
C ALA A 27 26.14 16.35 -33.44
N LEU A 28 25.05 16.25 -34.21
CA LEU A 28 24.78 17.13 -35.35
C LEU A 28 24.56 18.58 -34.93
N ASP A 29 23.87 18.84 -33.81
CA ASP A 29 23.69 20.20 -33.29
C ASP A 29 25.02 20.80 -32.81
N LEU A 30 25.92 20.01 -32.21
CA LEU A 30 27.30 20.43 -31.89
C LEU A 30 28.09 20.77 -33.16
N ILE A 31 28.06 19.91 -34.17
CA ILE A 31 28.72 20.16 -35.46
C ILE A 31 28.15 21.42 -36.11
N GLY A 32 26.82 21.57 -36.13
CA GLY A 32 26.12 22.72 -36.69
C GLY A 32 26.47 24.03 -35.99
N PHE A 33 26.69 24.00 -34.67
CA PHE A 33 27.12 25.16 -33.89
C PHE A 33 28.50 25.69 -34.30
N PHE A 34 29.47 24.78 -34.52
CA PHE A 34 30.82 25.15 -34.94
C PHE A 34 30.90 25.51 -36.43
N GLN A 35 30.28 24.70 -37.30
CA GLN A 35 30.32 24.90 -38.75
C GLN A 35 29.39 26.00 -39.26
N GLN A 36 28.43 26.46 -38.44
CA GLN A 36 27.43 27.47 -38.82
C GLN A 36 26.61 27.10 -40.06
N ASN A 37 26.40 25.80 -40.27
CA ASN A 37 25.68 25.30 -41.45
C ASN A 37 24.19 25.11 -41.14
N PRO A 38 23.28 25.88 -41.79
CA PRO A 38 21.84 25.80 -41.52
C PRO A 38 21.21 24.46 -41.95
N ASN A 39 21.81 23.75 -42.91
CA ASN A 39 21.31 22.44 -43.34
C ASN A 39 21.60 21.36 -42.29
N ILE A 40 22.78 21.41 -41.66
CA ILE A 40 23.11 20.52 -40.54
C ILE A 40 22.19 20.81 -39.36
N ALA A 41 21.94 22.08 -39.04
CA ALA A 41 21.01 22.45 -37.96
C ALA A 41 19.56 21.98 -38.20
N ARG A 42 19.07 22.05 -39.46
CA ARG A 42 17.76 21.48 -39.83
C ARG A 42 17.72 19.97 -39.69
N PHE A 43 18.79 19.30 -40.13
CA PHE A 43 18.88 17.85 -40.03
C PHE A 43 18.94 17.41 -38.57
N ALA A 44 19.76 18.07 -37.73
CA ALA A 44 19.82 17.85 -36.29
C ALA A 44 18.44 17.99 -35.63
N GLN A 45 17.70 19.07 -35.95
CA GLN A 45 16.35 19.29 -35.43
C GLN A 45 15.38 18.17 -35.85
N LEU A 46 15.41 17.73 -37.10
CA LEU A 46 14.55 16.63 -37.57
C LEU A 46 14.92 15.32 -36.87
N THR A 47 16.21 15.00 -36.76
CA THR A 47 16.70 13.81 -36.07
C THR A 47 16.32 13.83 -34.60
N LEU A 48 16.39 15.00 -33.93
CA LEU A 48 15.94 15.17 -32.55
C LEU A 48 14.46 14.84 -32.42
N LEU A 49 13.60 15.39 -33.28
CA LEU A 49 12.16 15.12 -33.25
C LEU A 49 11.85 13.64 -33.48
N LEU A 50 12.52 13.00 -34.44
CA LEU A 50 12.38 11.57 -34.69
C LEU A 50 12.84 10.72 -33.49
N GLY A 51 13.96 11.09 -32.87
CA GLY A 51 14.46 10.44 -31.66
C GLY A 51 13.51 10.61 -30.47
N THR A 52 12.96 11.80 -30.27
CA THR A 52 11.95 12.06 -29.24
C THR A 52 10.67 11.25 -29.49
N CYS A 53 10.19 11.17 -30.73
CA CYS A 53 9.07 10.30 -31.08
C CYS A 53 9.38 8.83 -30.79
N ALA A 54 10.56 8.34 -31.18
CA ALA A 54 10.99 6.97 -30.90
C ALA A 54 11.09 6.71 -29.38
N THR A 55 11.46 7.72 -28.60
CA THR A 55 11.47 7.65 -27.13
C THR A 55 10.06 7.43 -26.59
N LEU A 56 9.06 8.15 -27.08
CA LEU A 56 7.67 7.97 -26.65
C LEU A 56 7.16 6.54 -26.96
N PHE A 57 7.50 5.98 -28.13
CA PHE A 57 7.16 4.59 -28.45
C PHE A 57 7.89 3.58 -27.56
N ALA A 58 9.19 3.80 -27.29
CA ALA A 58 9.95 2.95 -26.38
C ALA A 58 9.40 3.03 -24.95
N PHE A 59 8.97 4.21 -24.51
CA PHE A 59 8.36 4.44 -23.20
C PHE A 59 7.02 3.70 -23.07
N VAL A 60 6.12 3.84 -24.06
CA VAL A 60 4.86 3.07 -24.11
C VAL A 60 5.15 1.57 -24.04
N ALA A 61 6.07 1.08 -24.86
CA ALA A 61 6.46 -0.33 -24.81
C ALA A 61 7.04 -0.73 -23.44
N GLY A 62 7.76 0.17 -22.77
CA GLY A 62 8.33 -0.02 -21.44
C GLY A 62 7.25 -0.23 -20.36
N ASN A 63 6.20 0.60 -20.35
CA ASN A 63 5.08 0.44 -19.41
C ASN A 63 4.42 -0.94 -19.55
N PHE A 64 4.27 -1.44 -20.79
CA PHE A 64 3.78 -2.81 -20.99
C PHE A 64 4.81 -3.86 -20.60
N ALA A 65 6.10 -3.62 -20.84
CA ALA A 65 7.18 -4.54 -20.47
C ALA A 65 7.27 -4.73 -18.96
N GLU A 66 7.04 -3.68 -18.17
CA GLU A 66 6.99 -3.70 -16.71
C GLU A 66 6.00 -4.74 -16.17
N ILE A 67 4.77 -4.76 -16.71
CA ILE A 67 3.73 -5.74 -16.34
C ILE A 67 4.27 -7.17 -16.41
N TRP A 68 4.92 -7.51 -17.52
CA TRP A 68 5.37 -8.87 -17.78
C TRP A 68 6.68 -9.19 -17.09
N ALA A 69 7.58 -8.22 -16.94
CA ALA A 69 8.79 -8.37 -16.15
C ALA A 69 8.46 -8.70 -14.68
N ALA A 70 7.50 -7.97 -14.07
CA ALA A 70 7.01 -8.26 -12.73
C ALA A 70 6.44 -9.69 -12.61
N ARG A 71 5.63 -10.10 -13.59
CA ARG A 71 5.04 -11.45 -13.65
C ARG A 71 6.07 -12.56 -13.86
N ASP A 72 7.19 -12.23 -14.49
CA ASP A 72 8.33 -13.14 -14.68
C ASP A 72 9.28 -13.14 -13.46
N GLY A 73 8.95 -12.41 -12.39
CA GLY A 73 9.70 -12.39 -11.12
C GLY A 73 10.85 -11.39 -11.07
N VAL A 74 10.91 -10.43 -12.00
CA VAL A 74 11.90 -9.34 -11.95
C VAL A 74 11.60 -8.48 -10.72
N PRO A 75 12.59 -8.21 -9.83
CA PRO A 75 12.38 -7.40 -8.64
C PRO A 75 11.89 -5.98 -8.95
N GLN A 76 11.04 -5.42 -8.09
CA GLN A 76 10.41 -4.12 -8.32
C GLN A 76 11.34 -2.93 -8.17
N ASP A 77 12.12 -2.86 -7.10
CA ASP A 77 13.07 -1.77 -6.84
C ASP A 77 13.93 -1.37 -8.06
N PRO A 78 14.66 -2.30 -8.73
CA PRO A 78 15.46 -1.93 -9.90
C PRO A 78 14.61 -1.49 -11.10
N MET A 79 13.37 -2.00 -11.22
CA MET A 79 12.46 -1.65 -12.29
C MET A 79 11.86 -0.26 -12.10
N GLU A 80 11.35 0.07 -10.90
CA GLU A 80 10.88 1.41 -10.55
C GLU A 80 12.00 2.45 -10.71
N TYR A 81 13.23 2.10 -10.34
CA TYR A 81 14.36 3.00 -10.51
C TYR A 81 14.69 3.25 -12.00
N HIS A 82 14.63 2.21 -12.83
CA HIS A 82 14.75 2.36 -14.29
C HIS A 82 13.61 3.21 -14.87
N GLU A 83 12.36 2.96 -14.47
CA GLU A 83 11.17 3.70 -14.90
C GLU A 83 11.28 5.19 -14.55
N LEU A 84 11.71 5.53 -13.34
CA LEU A 84 11.92 6.90 -12.90
C LEU A 84 12.98 7.60 -13.78
N MET A 85 14.14 6.97 -13.99
CA MET A 85 15.19 7.54 -14.84
C MET A 85 14.73 7.65 -16.31
N ALA A 86 13.99 6.66 -16.82
CA ALA A 86 13.40 6.69 -18.15
C ALA A 86 12.38 7.82 -18.31
N THR A 87 11.57 8.08 -17.28
CA THR A 87 10.62 9.18 -17.23
C THR A 87 11.36 10.52 -17.30
N ILE A 88 12.33 10.76 -16.41
CA ILE A 88 13.13 12.00 -16.41
C ILE A 88 13.86 12.19 -17.75
N THR A 89 14.43 11.12 -18.31
CA THR A 89 15.11 11.14 -19.62
C THR A 89 14.15 11.55 -20.72
N SER A 90 12.98 10.91 -20.79
CA SER A 90 11.97 11.17 -21.81
C SER A 90 11.50 12.62 -21.76
N TRP A 91 11.22 13.13 -20.56
CA TRP A 91 10.84 14.53 -20.34
C TRP A 91 11.92 15.52 -20.72
N SER A 92 13.17 15.22 -20.39
CA SER A 92 14.31 16.05 -20.75
C SER A 92 14.42 16.19 -22.27
N PHE A 93 14.21 15.11 -23.04
CA PHE A 93 14.23 15.17 -24.50
C PHE A 93 12.96 15.77 -25.13
N VAL A 94 11.78 15.61 -24.52
CA VAL A 94 10.56 16.33 -24.94
C VAL A 94 10.76 17.84 -24.76
N PHE A 95 11.29 18.27 -23.61
CA PHE A 95 11.63 19.67 -23.36
C PHE A 95 12.71 20.16 -24.31
N LEU A 96 13.75 19.36 -24.56
CA LEU A 96 14.84 19.69 -25.48
C LEU A 96 14.31 19.86 -26.92
N ALA A 97 13.41 18.99 -27.37
CA ALA A 97 12.76 19.11 -28.68
C ALA A 97 11.90 20.39 -28.76
N ALA A 98 11.10 20.68 -27.73
CA ALA A 98 10.31 21.90 -27.66
C ALA A 98 11.19 23.16 -27.63
N ALA A 99 12.27 23.17 -26.85
CA ALA A 99 13.25 24.25 -26.80
C ALA A 99 13.93 24.44 -28.16
N ARG A 100 14.28 23.36 -28.86
CA ARG A 100 14.89 23.42 -30.19
C ARG A 100 13.93 24.03 -31.23
N LEU A 101 12.65 23.64 -31.18
CA LEU A 101 11.58 24.25 -31.99
C LEU A 101 11.41 25.74 -31.68
N PHE A 102 11.53 26.13 -30.41
CA PHE A 102 11.43 27.53 -29.98
C PHE A 102 12.62 28.39 -30.44
N LEU A 103 13.84 27.88 -30.29
CA LEU A 103 15.07 28.56 -30.70
C LEU A 103 15.15 28.74 -32.22
N GLY A 104 14.65 27.78 -33.00
CA GLY A 104 14.69 27.81 -34.46
C GLY A 104 16.10 27.61 -35.03
N ILE A 105 16.22 27.69 -36.36
CA ILE A 105 17.47 27.36 -37.08
C ILE A 105 18.51 28.49 -36.95
N SER A 106 18.06 29.75 -36.93
CA SER A 106 18.93 30.95 -36.91
C SER A 106 19.00 31.60 -35.52
N THR A 107 19.12 30.80 -34.47
CA THR A 107 19.10 31.30 -33.09
C THR A 107 20.41 31.97 -32.68
N ARG A 108 20.37 32.79 -31.61
CA ARG A 108 21.57 33.45 -31.07
C ARG A 108 22.55 32.41 -30.50
N ARG A 109 23.84 32.55 -30.80
CA ARG A 109 24.89 31.62 -30.36
C ARG A 109 24.92 31.38 -28.84
N SER A 110 24.70 32.40 -28.02
CA SER A 110 24.65 32.25 -26.56
C SER A 110 23.49 31.36 -26.10
N ALA A 111 22.30 31.52 -26.69
CA ALA A 111 21.15 30.67 -26.40
C ALA A 111 21.36 29.23 -26.88
N MET A 112 21.99 29.05 -28.05
CA MET A 112 22.37 27.72 -28.56
C MET A 112 23.41 27.03 -27.67
N ALA A 113 24.38 27.78 -27.13
CA ALA A 113 25.39 27.23 -26.22
C ALA A 113 24.76 26.71 -24.92
N ILE A 114 23.82 27.46 -24.34
CA ILE A 114 23.05 27.00 -23.16
C ILE A 114 22.28 25.74 -23.51
N TYR A 115 21.55 25.75 -24.63
CA TYR A 115 20.83 24.57 -25.13
C TYR A 115 21.73 23.34 -25.28
N LEU A 116 22.93 23.49 -25.85
CA LEU A 116 23.88 22.40 -26.06
C LEU A 116 24.44 21.83 -24.75
N ILE A 117 24.68 22.66 -23.74
CA ILE A 117 25.09 22.18 -22.41
C ILE A 117 24.01 21.27 -21.82
N PHE A 118 22.75 21.70 -21.88
CA PHE A 118 21.61 20.86 -21.46
C PHE A 118 21.48 19.61 -22.33
N ALA A 119 21.66 19.71 -23.64
CA ALA A 119 21.59 18.57 -24.57
C ALA A 119 22.63 17.49 -24.24
N VAL A 120 23.88 17.88 -23.96
CA VAL A 120 24.95 16.95 -23.56
C VAL A 120 24.64 16.30 -22.22
N ALA A 121 24.10 17.05 -21.25
CA ALA A 121 23.65 16.48 -19.99
C ALA A 121 22.52 15.45 -20.19
N CYS A 122 21.57 15.72 -21.11
CA CYS A 122 20.52 14.78 -21.49
C CYS A 122 21.10 13.51 -22.13
N CYS A 123 22.18 13.60 -22.92
CA CYS A 123 22.87 12.42 -23.47
C CYS A 123 23.51 11.55 -22.38
N ALA A 124 24.13 12.16 -21.36
CA ALA A 124 24.67 11.41 -20.23
C ALA A 124 23.56 10.69 -19.46
N LEU A 125 22.45 11.37 -19.22
CA LEU A 125 21.25 10.80 -18.61
C LEU A 125 20.69 9.64 -19.44
N LEU A 126 20.60 9.77 -20.77
CA LEU A 126 20.18 8.69 -21.67
C LEU A 126 21.09 7.45 -21.58
N GLY A 127 22.40 7.66 -21.51
CA GLY A 127 23.37 6.57 -21.31
C GLY A 127 23.19 5.86 -19.98
N TYR A 128 22.94 6.62 -18.90
CA TYR A 128 22.67 6.06 -17.57
C TYR A 128 21.36 5.26 -17.54
N THR A 129 20.28 5.80 -18.09
CA THR A 129 18.99 5.10 -18.23
C THR A 129 19.13 3.81 -19.04
N GLY A 130 19.87 3.86 -20.15
CA GLY A 130 20.18 2.67 -20.95
C GLY A 130 20.99 1.62 -20.19
N HIS A 131 21.95 2.05 -19.35
CA HIS A 131 22.69 1.16 -18.46
C HIS A 131 21.78 0.46 -17.45
N LEU A 132 20.87 1.18 -16.79
CA LEU A 132 19.90 0.58 -15.87
C LEU A 132 18.99 -0.43 -16.56
N GLY A 133 18.51 -0.11 -17.77
CA GLY A 133 17.72 -1.06 -18.57
C GLY A 133 18.51 -2.32 -18.94
N ALA A 134 19.79 -2.18 -19.26
CA ALA A 134 20.67 -3.34 -19.49
C ALA A 134 20.84 -4.19 -18.23
N MET A 135 20.95 -3.58 -17.04
CA MET A 135 21.07 -4.32 -15.78
C MET A 135 19.82 -5.16 -15.48
N LEU A 136 18.61 -4.68 -15.82
CA LEU A 136 17.39 -5.49 -15.73
C LEU A 136 17.48 -6.77 -16.56
N VAL A 137 18.03 -6.68 -17.77
CA VAL A 137 18.20 -7.83 -18.66
C VAL A 137 19.31 -8.77 -18.16
N TYR A 138 20.49 -8.24 -17.86
CA TYR A 138 21.67 -9.06 -17.55
C TYR A 138 21.68 -9.64 -16.13
N HIS A 139 21.12 -8.92 -15.14
CA HIS A 139 21.12 -9.36 -13.73
C HIS A 139 19.81 -10.01 -13.31
N HIS A 140 18.68 -9.62 -13.92
CA HIS A 140 17.35 -10.07 -13.53
C HIS A 140 16.61 -10.84 -14.63
N ALA A 141 17.28 -11.13 -15.76
CA ALA A 141 16.71 -11.86 -16.89
C ALA A 141 15.40 -11.25 -17.43
N ALA A 142 15.21 -9.93 -17.31
CA ALA A 142 14.03 -9.26 -17.83
C ALA A 142 13.88 -9.53 -19.34
N ALA A 143 12.71 -10.06 -19.73
CA ALA A 143 12.40 -10.49 -21.09
C ALA A 143 13.32 -11.60 -21.69
N VAL A 144 14.09 -12.32 -20.86
CA VAL A 144 14.95 -13.44 -21.26
C VAL A 144 14.48 -14.73 -20.60
N GLN A 145 14.19 -15.76 -21.41
CA GLN A 145 13.84 -17.09 -20.89
C GLN A 145 15.13 -17.83 -20.49
N VAL A 146 15.37 -17.95 -19.18
CA VAL A 146 16.44 -18.80 -18.63
C VAL A 146 15.81 -20.08 -18.07
N PRO A 147 15.98 -21.24 -18.71
CA PRO A 147 15.43 -22.50 -18.20
C PRO A 147 15.96 -22.82 -16.80
N GLY A 148 15.08 -23.05 -15.84
CA GLY A 148 15.43 -23.56 -14.50
C GLY A 148 15.89 -22.52 -13.47
N ILE A 149 15.87 -21.21 -13.79
CA ILE A 149 16.16 -20.14 -12.82
C ILE A 149 15.06 -19.07 -12.96
N ALA A 150 13.95 -19.25 -12.25
CA ALA A 150 13.03 -18.14 -11.99
C ALA A 150 13.47 -17.45 -10.70
N PRO A 151 13.72 -16.14 -10.68
CA PRO A 151 13.88 -15.42 -9.42
C PRO A 151 12.63 -15.63 -8.57
N THR A 152 12.80 -16.12 -7.35
CA THR A 152 11.71 -16.16 -6.37
C THR A 152 11.37 -14.72 -6.01
N PRO A 153 10.12 -14.26 -6.23
CA PRO A 153 9.72 -12.90 -5.86
C PRO A 153 10.01 -12.67 -4.38
N THR A 154 10.57 -11.51 -4.04
CA THR A 154 10.73 -11.11 -2.65
C THR A 154 9.36 -10.87 -2.03
N HIS A 155 9.29 -10.78 -0.70
CA HIS A 155 8.02 -10.42 -0.05
C HIS A 155 7.53 -9.04 -0.51
N GLU A 156 8.43 -8.08 -0.71
CA GLU A 156 8.07 -6.77 -1.26
C GLU A 156 7.49 -6.88 -2.67
N ASP A 157 8.09 -7.72 -3.53
CA ASP A 157 7.55 -7.98 -4.88
C ASP A 157 6.14 -8.59 -4.81
N LEU A 158 5.91 -9.54 -3.89
CA LEU A 158 4.59 -10.16 -3.68
C LEU A 158 3.57 -9.17 -3.08
N ALA A 159 4.01 -8.29 -2.18
CA ALA A 159 3.18 -7.25 -1.59
C ALA A 159 2.67 -6.28 -2.64
N ILE A 160 3.53 -5.85 -3.57
CA ILE A 160 3.14 -4.94 -4.66
C ILE A 160 2.27 -5.68 -5.68
N LEU A 161 2.58 -6.95 -6.00
CA LEU A 161 1.74 -7.78 -6.87
C LEU A 161 0.34 -8.03 -6.28
N LEU A 162 0.20 -8.10 -4.95
CA LEU A 162 -1.07 -8.24 -4.23
C LEU A 162 -1.90 -6.96 -4.12
N GLN A 163 -1.31 -5.81 -4.43
CA GLN A 163 -2.08 -4.59 -4.42
C GLN A 163 -3.17 -4.71 -5.48
N HIS A 164 -4.42 -4.74 -5.04
CA HIS A 164 -5.59 -4.63 -5.88
C HIS A 164 -6.23 -3.28 -5.63
N GLN A 165 -6.71 -2.64 -6.70
CA GLN A 165 -7.57 -1.48 -6.53
C GLN A 165 -8.89 -1.91 -5.88
N THR A 166 -9.25 -1.22 -4.80
CA THR A 166 -10.56 -1.38 -4.18
C THR A 166 -11.64 -0.89 -5.14
N GLN A 167 -12.87 -1.41 -5.01
CA GLN A 167 -14.01 -0.91 -5.80
C GLN A 167 -14.24 0.59 -5.61
N SER A 168 -13.95 1.13 -4.43
CA SER A 168 -14.00 2.58 -4.18
C SER A 168 -12.93 3.36 -4.96
N ALA A 169 -11.71 2.82 -5.09
CA ALA A 169 -10.65 3.44 -5.88
C ALA A 169 -10.96 3.43 -7.38
N ILE A 170 -11.47 2.31 -7.89
CA ILE A 170 -11.94 2.16 -9.29
C ILE A 170 -13.02 3.21 -9.57
N PHE A 171 -14.08 3.25 -8.75
CA PHE A 171 -15.17 4.20 -8.90
C PHE A 171 -14.68 5.66 -8.88
N TYR A 172 -13.73 5.95 -8.00
CA TYR A 172 -13.17 7.29 -7.88
C TYR A 172 -12.35 7.68 -9.12
N SER A 173 -11.51 6.78 -9.63
CA SER A 173 -10.78 7.00 -10.90
C SER A 173 -11.75 7.24 -12.07
N ASP A 174 -12.78 6.40 -12.22
CA ASP A 174 -13.80 6.54 -13.26
C ASP A 174 -14.51 7.90 -13.18
N MET A 175 -14.94 8.28 -11.98
CA MET A 175 -15.60 9.55 -11.72
C MET A 175 -14.71 10.73 -12.14
N MET A 176 -13.42 10.69 -11.81
CA MET A 176 -12.49 11.77 -12.16
C MET A 176 -12.37 11.91 -13.69
N HIS A 177 -12.16 10.82 -14.41
CA HIS A 177 -12.10 10.85 -15.88
C HIS A 177 -13.39 11.37 -16.51
N HIS A 178 -14.55 10.94 -16.01
CA HIS A 178 -15.85 11.38 -16.53
C HIS A 178 -16.07 12.88 -16.31
N ILE A 179 -15.73 13.42 -15.14
CA ILE A 179 -15.87 14.85 -14.82
C ILE A 179 -15.00 15.69 -15.79
N PHE A 180 -13.75 15.29 -16.01
CA PHE A 180 -12.88 15.99 -16.95
C PHE A 180 -13.31 15.80 -18.41
N GLY A 181 -13.90 14.65 -18.76
CA GLY A 181 -14.54 14.44 -20.06
C GLY A 181 -15.67 15.43 -20.33
N TRP A 182 -16.56 15.66 -19.37
CA TRP A 182 -17.60 16.69 -19.48
C TRP A 182 -17.04 18.10 -19.58
N LEU A 183 -15.99 18.42 -18.82
CA LEU A 183 -15.30 19.72 -18.91
C LEU A 183 -14.73 19.94 -20.32
N VAL A 184 -14.02 18.96 -20.88
CA VAL A 184 -13.43 19.05 -22.23
C VAL A 184 -14.53 19.15 -23.29
N LEU A 185 -15.64 18.41 -23.15
CA LEU A 185 -16.79 18.50 -24.05
C LEU A 185 -17.39 19.91 -24.08
N ILE A 186 -17.56 20.52 -22.91
CA ILE A 186 -18.05 21.90 -22.82
C ILE A 186 -17.06 22.82 -23.55
N LEU A 187 -15.76 22.74 -23.24
CA LEU A 187 -14.75 23.57 -23.90
C LEU A 187 -14.71 23.39 -25.43
N SER A 188 -14.85 22.17 -25.94
CA SER A 188 -14.87 21.88 -27.38
C SER A 188 -16.12 22.43 -28.06
N LEU A 189 -17.29 22.33 -27.42
CA LEU A 189 -18.53 22.92 -27.93
C LEU A 189 -18.45 24.44 -27.99
N MET A 190 -17.83 25.08 -26.99
CA MET A 190 -17.63 26.54 -27.00
C MET A 190 -16.75 26.98 -28.18
N LEU A 191 -15.70 26.21 -28.51
CA LEU A 191 -14.85 26.45 -29.67
C LEU A 191 -15.59 26.22 -31.00
N LEU A 192 -16.47 25.22 -31.06
CA LEU A 192 -17.27 24.94 -32.26
C LEU A 192 -18.33 26.02 -32.49
N ILE A 193 -19.03 26.45 -31.45
CA ILE A 193 -19.98 27.58 -31.51
C ILE A 193 -19.28 28.83 -32.01
N ASP A 194 -18.04 29.07 -31.57
CA ASP A 194 -17.25 30.20 -32.03
C ASP A 194 -16.88 30.18 -33.50
N LEU A 195 -16.66 28.98 -34.04
CA LEU A 195 -16.41 28.79 -35.46
C LEU A 195 -17.66 28.97 -36.32
N LEU A 196 -18.83 28.57 -35.80
CA LEU A 196 -20.11 28.60 -36.51
C LEU A 196 -20.84 29.95 -36.38
N SER A 197 -20.72 30.60 -35.21
CA SER A 197 -21.37 31.87 -34.88
C SER A 197 -20.40 32.73 -34.04
N PRO A 198 -19.55 33.56 -34.68
CA PRO A 198 -18.53 34.35 -33.98
C PRO A 198 -19.11 35.30 -32.91
N GLU A 199 -20.32 35.82 -33.13
CA GLU A 199 -21.00 36.70 -32.17
C GLU A 199 -21.26 35.97 -30.86
N TRP A 200 -21.98 34.85 -30.91
CA TRP A 200 -22.27 34.00 -29.75
C TRP A 200 -21.00 33.35 -29.19
N GLY A 201 -20.09 32.91 -30.06
CA GLY A 201 -18.79 32.38 -29.73
C GLY A 201 -17.98 33.26 -28.80
N SER A 202 -17.90 34.55 -29.12
CA SER A 202 -17.19 35.53 -28.29
C SER A 202 -17.82 35.71 -26.90
N GLN A 203 -19.14 35.52 -26.76
CA GLN A 203 -19.84 35.58 -25.48
C GLN A 203 -19.61 34.34 -24.64
N VAL A 204 -19.63 33.16 -25.28
CA VAL A 204 -19.49 31.89 -24.59
C VAL A 204 -18.03 31.62 -24.23
N ARG A 205 -17.06 31.83 -25.14
CA ARG A 205 -15.61 31.63 -24.91
C ARG A 205 -15.07 32.43 -23.73
N ARG A 206 -15.75 33.52 -23.43
CA ARG A 206 -15.53 34.37 -22.27
C ARG A 206 -15.64 33.57 -20.94
N LEU A 207 -16.39 32.48 -20.88
CA LEU A 207 -16.49 31.60 -19.71
C LEU A 207 -15.32 30.60 -19.58
N ALA A 208 -14.54 30.35 -20.63
CA ALA A 208 -13.49 29.33 -20.61
C ALA A 208 -12.43 29.51 -19.50
N PRO A 209 -11.96 30.73 -19.18
CA PRO A 209 -11.05 30.93 -18.04
C PRO A 209 -11.63 30.52 -16.69
N LEU A 210 -12.96 30.67 -16.50
CA LEU A 210 -13.63 30.24 -15.27
C LEU A 210 -13.71 28.71 -15.20
N LEU A 211 -13.95 28.05 -16.33
CA LEU A 211 -13.96 26.59 -16.42
C LEU A 211 -12.56 26.00 -16.14
N PHE A 212 -11.49 26.60 -16.69
CA PHE A 212 -10.12 26.21 -16.36
C PHE A 212 -9.78 26.41 -14.89
N LEU A 213 -10.19 27.53 -14.31
CA LEU A 213 -9.97 27.81 -12.88
C LEU A 213 -10.75 26.82 -12.00
N ALA A 214 -12.04 26.60 -12.29
CA ALA A 214 -12.88 25.66 -11.55
C ALA A 214 -12.37 24.22 -11.67
N GLY A 215 -12.04 23.77 -12.88
CA GLY A 215 -11.47 22.45 -13.13
C GLY A 215 -10.11 22.28 -12.44
N GLY A 216 -9.25 23.30 -12.47
CA GLY A 216 -7.95 23.25 -11.79
C GLY A 216 -8.06 23.24 -10.26
N VAL A 217 -8.97 24.03 -9.68
CA VAL A 217 -9.26 23.99 -8.23
C VAL A 217 -9.88 22.67 -7.82
N PHE A 218 -10.82 22.15 -8.61
CA PHE A 218 -11.42 20.84 -8.40
C PHE A 218 -10.34 19.75 -8.42
N LEU A 219 -9.49 19.72 -9.45
CA LEU A 219 -8.39 18.77 -9.54
C LEU A 219 -7.45 18.90 -8.35
N LEU A 220 -7.12 20.12 -7.91
CA LEU A 220 -6.22 20.34 -6.78
C LEU A 220 -6.73 19.66 -5.48
N ILE A 221 -8.05 19.72 -5.25
CA ILE A 221 -8.71 19.26 -4.02
C ILE A 221 -9.09 17.78 -4.09
N PHE A 222 -9.66 17.33 -5.22
CA PHE A 222 -10.35 16.05 -5.35
C PHE A 222 -9.64 15.06 -6.28
N SER A 223 -8.40 15.31 -6.69
CA SER A 223 -7.62 14.28 -7.40
C SER A 223 -7.23 13.11 -6.49
N ASP A 224 -6.97 13.41 -5.22
CA ASP A 224 -6.28 12.50 -4.31
C ASP A 224 -6.84 12.71 -2.88
N GLN A 225 -7.92 12.01 -2.54
CA GLN A 225 -8.68 12.21 -1.28
C GLN A 225 -7.88 11.98 0.01
N ASP A 226 -6.81 11.20 -0.07
CA ASP A 226 -5.91 10.84 1.01
C ASP A 226 -4.64 11.71 1.04
N SER A 227 -4.58 12.75 0.21
CA SER A 227 -3.50 13.73 0.16
C SER A 227 -3.97 15.14 0.48
N TRP A 228 -3.02 16.06 0.64
CA TRP A 228 -3.32 17.47 0.80
C TRP A 228 -4.08 18.01 -0.45
N PRO A 229 -5.17 18.77 -0.28
CA PRO A 229 -5.59 19.47 0.94
C PRO A 229 -6.62 18.77 1.85
N LEU A 230 -7.17 17.60 1.50
CA LEU A 230 -8.30 16.99 2.24
C LEU A 230 -7.88 16.14 3.45
N TYR A 231 -6.74 15.45 3.37
CA TYR A 231 -6.28 14.52 4.41
C TYR A 231 -4.79 14.72 4.71
N HIS A 232 -4.37 14.50 5.96
CA HIS A 232 -3.06 14.94 6.45
C HIS A 232 -2.19 13.81 7.03
N VAL A 233 -2.46 12.55 6.69
CA VAL A 233 -1.65 11.42 7.19
C VAL A 233 -0.20 11.53 6.69
N HIS A 234 0.02 12.00 5.46
CA HIS A 234 1.35 12.26 4.88
C HIS A 234 1.39 13.63 4.16
N PRO A 235 1.73 14.73 4.84
CA PRO A 235 1.61 16.09 4.28
C PRO A 235 2.50 16.36 3.06
N PHE A 236 3.56 15.58 2.84
CA PHE A 236 4.48 15.73 1.69
C PHE A 236 4.20 14.79 0.53
N ARG A 237 3.15 13.96 0.62
CA ARG A 237 2.79 13.03 -0.46
C ARG A 237 2.68 13.69 -1.84
N PRO A 238 2.15 14.92 -1.99
CA PRO A 238 2.11 15.60 -3.29
C PRO A 238 3.46 15.89 -3.95
N LEU A 239 4.57 15.75 -3.22
CA LEU A 239 5.92 15.93 -3.75
C LEU A 239 6.69 14.61 -3.88
N THR A 240 6.28 13.58 -3.14
CA THR A 240 7.00 12.29 -3.07
C THR A 240 6.35 11.21 -3.90
N ASP A 241 5.05 11.31 -4.14
CA ASP A 241 4.27 10.36 -4.94
C ASP A 241 4.14 10.89 -6.38
N LYS A 242 4.59 10.08 -7.36
CA LYS A 242 4.67 10.47 -8.78
C LYS A 242 3.30 10.83 -9.35
N GLU A 243 2.27 10.08 -8.99
CA GLU A 243 0.92 10.22 -9.49
C GLU A 243 0.26 11.49 -8.94
N VAL A 244 0.34 11.66 -7.61
CA VAL A 244 -0.20 12.83 -6.91
C VAL A 244 0.50 14.11 -7.40
N LEU A 245 1.82 14.06 -7.60
CA LEU A 245 2.58 15.20 -8.13
C LEU A 245 2.07 15.59 -9.53
N MET A 246 1.83 14.62 -10.42
CA MET A 246 1.28 14.89 -11.74
C MET A 246 -0.10 15.56 -11.67
N HIS A 247 -0.99 15.07 -10.81
CA HIS A 247 -2.28 15.72 -10.54
C HIS A 247 -2.13 17.17 -10.12
N LYS A 248 -1.19 17.46 -9.20
CA LYS A 248 -0.98 18.83 -8.72
C LYS A 248 -0.38 19.72 -9.81
N ILE A 249 0.52 19.20 -10.65
CA ILE A 249 1.06 19.92 -11.80
C ILE A 249 -0.06 20.27 -12.78
N TYR A 250 -0.94 19.32 -13.13
CA TYR A 250 -2.08 19.59 -14.00
C TYR A 250 -3.02 20.64 -13.40
N ALA A 251 -3.33 20.54 -12.11
CA ALA A 251 -4.18 21.48 -11.41
C ALA A 251 -3.62 22.90 -11.46
N VAL A 252 -2.32 23.05 -11.17
CA VAL A 252 -1.61 24.35 -11.21
C VAL A 252 -1.56 24.91 -12.62
N LEU A 253 -1.27 24.09 -13.63
CA LEU A 253 -1.28 24.52 -15.04
C LEU A 253 -2.67 25.03 -15.44
N MET A 254 -3.74 24.32 -15.07
CA MET A 254 -5.11 24.75 -15.34
C MET A 254 -5.49 26.04 -14.62
N ILE A 255 -5.14 26.17 -13.34
CA ILE A 255 -5.35 27.41 -12.57
C ILE A 255 -4.58 28.57 -13.21
N ALA A 256 -3.32 28.37 -13.59
CA ALA A 256 -2.50 29.38 -14.24
C ALA A 256 -3.11 29.83 -15.58
N MET A 257 -3.60 28.88 -16.40
CA MET A 257 -4.30 29.19 -17.65
C MET A 257 -5.60 29.97 -17.41
N GLY A 258 -6.39 29.59 -16.40
CA GLY A 258 -7.60 30.29 -15.99
C GLY A 258 -7.33 31.73 -15.51
N LEU A 259 -6.38 31.90 -14.59
CA LEU A 259 -5.96 33.21 -14.08
C LEU A 259 -5.40 34.09 -15.20
N HIS A 260 -4.55 33.54 -16.07
CA HIS A 260 -4.02 34.26 -17.23
C HIS A 260 -5.14 34.77 -18.14
N GLY A 261 -6.14 33.94 -18.43
CA GLY A 261 -7.31 34.30 -19.23
C GLY A 261 -8.15 35.42 -18.60
N LEU A 262 -8.30 35.42 -17.27
CA LEU A 262 -9.02 36.47 -16.53
C LEU A 262 -8.25 37.80 -16.48
N LEU A 263 -6.95 37.76 -16.20
CA LEU A 263 -6.09 38.95 -16.16
C LEU A 263 -5.98 39.62 -17.54
N LYS A 264 -5.93 38.83 -18.61
CA LYS A 264 -5.89 39.37 -19.97
C LYS A 264 -7.18 40.00 -20.46
N ARG A 265 -8.34 39.57 -19.97
CA ARG A 265 -9.60 40.30 -20.22
C ARG A 265 -9.51 41.75 -19.76
N GLN A 266 -8.68 42.03 -18.75
CA GLN A 266 -8.44 43.39 -18.25
C GLN A 266 -7.32 44.14 -19.00
N GLN A 267 -6.45 43.45 -19.76
CA GLN A 267 -5.21 44.02 -20.33
C GLN A 267 -5.12 44.05 -21.87
N VAL A 268 -6.26 44.12 -22.58
CA VAL A 268 -6.32 44.08 -24.07
C VAL A 268 -5.45 45.14 -24.80
N ALA A 269 -4.78 46.06 -24.11
CA ALA A 269 -4.04 47.17 -24.73
C ALA A 269 -2.52 47.01 -24.98
N LYS A 270 -1.76 46.02 -24.44
CA LYS A 270 -0.28 46.18 -24.44
C LYS A 270 0.67 45.00 -24.74
N ILE A 271 0.23 43.77 -25.02
CA ILE A 271 1.18 42.65 -25.20
C ILE A 271 1.02 41.97 -26.57
N GLY A 272 2.12 41.92 -27.34
CA GLY A 272 2.21 41.32 -28.67
C GLY A 272 1.71 39.87 -28.75
N LYS A 273 1.10 39.51 -29.88
CA LYS A 273 0.31 38.28 -30.09
C LYS A 273 1.13 37.02 -30.42
N GLU A 274 2.41 37.11 -30.77
CA GLU A 274 3.17 35.97 -31.32
C GLU A 274 3.63 34.86 -30.35
N PRO A 275 4.16 35.12 -29.14
CA PRO A 275 4.72 34.04 -28.29
C PRO A 275 3.65 33.18 -27.59
N GLN A 276 2.39 33.63 -27.58
CA GLN A 276 1.33 33.05 -26.72
C GLN A 276 0.67 31.81 -27.32
N HIS A 277 0.41 31.82 -28.63
CA HIS A 277 -0.16 30.66 -29.33
C HIS A 277 0.80 29.47 -29.31
N ARG A 278 2.10 29.75 -29.44
CA ARG A 278 3.16 28.74 -29.33
C ARG A 278 3.26 28.16 -27.92
N LEU A 279 3.14 28.99 -26.89
CA LEU A 279 3.16 28.53 -25.50
C LEU A 279 1.96 27.62 -25.16
N LEU A 280 0.75 27.98 -25.61
CA LEU A 280 -0.45 27.17 -25.42
C LEU A 280 -0.32 25.81 -26.11
N ALA A 281 0.22 25.79 -27.32
CA ALA A 281 0.45 24.56 -28.05
C ALA A 281 1.56 23.69 -27.45
N VAL A 282 2.61 24.29 -26.89
CA VAL A 282 3.63 23.58 -26.11
C VAL A 282 2.99 22.98 -24.85
N PHE A 283 2.13 23.71 -24.15
CA PHE A 283 1.39 23.14 -23.01
C PHE A 283 0.47 21.99 -23.41
N ALA A 284 -0.19 22.07 -24.58
CA ALA A 284 -0.99 20.97 -25.10
C ALA A 284 -0.13 19.74 -25.44
N LEU A 285 1.06 19.93 -26.02
CA LEU A 285 2.00 18.83 -26.28
C LEU A 285 2.57 18.24 -25.00
N VAL A 286 2.91 19.08 -24.02
CA VAL A 286 3.40 18.63 -22.71
C VAL A 286 2.29 17.89 -21.95
N GLY A 287 1.06 18.43 -21.93
CA GLY A 287 -0.10 17.75 -21.35
C GLY A 287 -0.42 16.41 -22.02
N GLY A 288 -0.39 16.37 -23.37
CA GLY A 288 -0.55 15.14 -24.14
C GLY A 288 0.57 14.12 -23.90
N ALA A 289 1.81 14.58 -23.76
CA ALA A 289 2.94 13.74 -23.39
C ALA A 289 2.82 13.22 -21.94
N LEU A 290 2.22 14.00 -21.02
CA LEU A 290 2.11 13.65 -19.60
C LEU A 290 1.12 12.51 -19.41
N LEU A 291 0.11 12.39 -20.28
CA LEU A 291 -0.81 11.24 -20.29
C LEU A 291 -0.10 9.89 -20.51
N PHE A 292 1.06 9.84 -21.18
CA PHE A 292 1.80 8.58 -21.38
C PHE A 292 2.47 8.06 -20.10
N THR A 293 2.78 8.95 -19.15
CA THR A 293 3.44 8.62 -17.89
C THR A 293 2.45 8.62 -16.72
N HIS A 294 1.14 8.72 -17.00
CA HIS A 294 0.09 8.86 -16.00
C HIS A 294 -0.64 7.54 -15.79
N VAL A 295 -0.69 7.08 -14.54
CA VAL A 295 -1.25 5.78 -14.16
C VAL A 295 -1.84 5.91 -12.77
N HIS A 296 -3.09 5.49 -12.57
CA HIS A 296 -3.80 5.49 -11.28
C HIS A 296 -3.86 4.12 -10.60
N SER A 297 -3.07 3.18 -11.11
CA SER A 297 -3.15 1.81 -10.66
C SER A 297 -2.25 1.57 -9.46
N ASN A 298 -2.87 1.34 -8.30
CA ASN A 298 -2.21 0.68 -7.19
C ASN A 298 -1.82 -0.77 -7.55
N ALA A 299 -2.21 -1.29 -8.72
CA ALA A 299 -2.00 -2.68 -9.13
C ALA A 299 -1.32 -2.74 -10.51
N PRO A 300 -0.12 -2.16 -10.71
CA PRO A 300 0.47 -1.91 -12.03
C PRO A 300 0.71 -3.19 -12.86
N TYR A 301 0.66 -4.38 -12.25
CA TYR A 301 0.89 -5.66 -12.93
C TYR A 301 -0.39 -6.46 -13.22
N ALA A 302 -1.54 -5.97 -12.76
CA ALA A 302 -2.83 -6.60 -13.00
C ALA A 302 -3.27 -6.42 -14.47
N ASN A 303 -4.19 -7.27 -14.94
CA ASN A 303 -4.75 -7.11 -16.30
C ASN A 303 -5.45 -5.74 -16.45
N VAL A 304 -5.96 -5.22 -15.34
CA VAL A 304 -6.42 -3.83 -15.14
C VAL A 304 -5.44 -2.81 -15.70
N ALA A 305 -4.18 -2.87 -15.29
CA ALA A 305 -3.18 -1.87 -15.60
C ALA A 305 -2.91 -1.82 -17.11
N ALA A 306 -2.90 -2.98 -17.77
CA ALA A 306 -2.81 -3.02 -19.24
C ALA A 306 -3.96 -2.27 -19.92
N GLY A 307 -5.19 -2.39 -19.40
CA GLY A 307 -6.35 -1.65 -19.90
C GLY A 307 -6.22 -0.15 -19.69
N VAL A 308 -5.82 0.27 -18.48
CA VAL A 308 -5.53 1.66 -18.13
C VAL A 308 -4.45 2.23 -19.05
N TYR A 309 -3.36 1.52 -19.30
CA TYR A 309 -2.30 1.94 -20.22
C TYR A 309 -2.80 2.11 -21.65
N ILE A 310 -3.69 1.23 -22.13
CA ILE A 310 -4.26 1.37 -23.48
C ILE A 310 -5.14 2.62 -23.55
N HIS A 311 -6.01 2.84 -22.56
CA HIS A 311 -6.82 4.05 -22.47
C HIS A 311 -5.96 5.31 -22.52
N HIS A 312 -4.97 5.40 -21.62
CA HIS A 312 -4.07 6.55 -21.51
C HIS A 312 -3.20 6.75 -22.75
N THR A 313 -2.73 5.67 -23.38
CA THR A 313 -1.95 5.74 -24.62
C THR A 313 -2.81 6.31 -25.76
N VAL A 314 -4.05 5.85 -25.91
CA VAL A 314 -4.96 6.35 -26.95
C VAL A 314 -5.30 7.83 -26.72
N MET A 315 -5.68 8.19 -25.50
CA MET A 315 -5.95 9.58 -25.10
C MET A 315 -4.72 10.47 -25.30
N GLY A 316 -3.54 10.00 -24.88
CA GLY A 316 -2.25 10.68 -25.10
C GLY A 316 -1.95 10.95 -26.58
N PHE A 317 -2.16 9.97 -27.46
CA PHE A 317 -1.98 10.17 -28.91
C PHE A 317 -2.99 11.17 -29.50
N VAL A 318 -4.26 11.12 -29.09
CA VAL A 318 -5.28 12.08 -29.51
C VAL A 318 -4.92 13.48 -29.00
N ALA A 319 -4.48 13.63 -27.75
CA ALA A 319 -4.00 14.89 -27.17
C ALA A 319 -2.78 15.45 -27.93
N LEU A 320 -1.81 14.61 -28.28
CA LEU A 320 -0.67 15.02 -29.13
C LEU A 320 -1.14 15.47 -30.52
N LEU A 321 -2.10 14.77 -31.12
CA LEU A 321 -2.68 15.13 -32.42
C LEU A 321 -3.43 16.47 -32.33
N ILE A 322 -4.19 16.71 -31.27
CA ILE A 322 -4.85 18.00 -30.98
C ILE A 322 -3.80 19.12 -30.96
N GLY A 323 -2.70 18.94 -30.21
CA GLY A 323 -1.59 19.89 -30.14
C GLY A 323 -0.92 20.12 -31.51
N ALA A 324 -0.65 19.06 -32.27
CA ALA A 324 -0.03 19.13 -33.59
C ALA A 324 -0.91 19.84 -34.62
N VAL A 325 -2.22 19.50 -34.68
CA VAL A 325 -3.20 20.19 -35.53
C VAL A 325 -3.24 21.67 -35.20
N LYS A 326 -3.22 22.01 -33.90
CA LYS A 326 -3.25 23.42 -33.48
C LYS A 326 -1.99 24.18 -33.91
N LEU A 327 -0.81 23.57 -33.74
CA LEU A 327 0.46 24.16 -34.21
C LEU A 327 0.48 24.36 -35.73
N ALA A 328 0.01 23.37 -36.48
CA ALA A 328 -0.04 23.43 -37.94
C ALA A 328 -1.00 24.54 -38.40
N GLU A 329 -2.18 24.63 -37.78
CA GLU A 329 -3.15 25.70 -38.03
C GLU A 329 -2.51 27.08 -37.81
N ASP A 330 -1.91 27.30 -36.65
CA ASP A 330 -1.31 28.58 -36.28
C ASP A 330 -0.13 28.95 -37.17
N HIS A 331 0.73 27.99 -37.51
CA HIS A 331 1.87 28.20 -38.40
C HIS A 331 1.43 28.60 -39.81
N LEU A 332 0.46 27.87 -40.38
CA LEU A 332 -0.06 28.17 -41.71
C LEU A 332 -0.78 29.52 -41.74
N GLN A 333 -1.55 29.86 -40.71
CA GLN A 333 -2.20 31.16 -40.59
C GLN A 333 -1.17 32.31 -40.47
N GLN A 334 -0.09 32.14 -39.69
CA GLN A 334 0.98 33.13 -39.59
C GLN A 334 1.68 33.34 -40.94
N LYS A 335 2.06 32.26 -41.60
CA LYS A 335 2.71 32.30 -42.92
C LYS A 335 1.82 32.98 -43.95
N GLN A 336 0.52 32.67 -43.96
CA GLN A 336 -0.45 33.32 -44.83
C GLN A 336 -0.56 34.82 -44.54
N LYS A 337 -0.65 35.23 -43.27
CA LYS A 337 -0.70 36.66 -42.89
C LYS A 337 0.55 37.43 -43.31
N GLN A 338 1.72 36.80 -43.24
CA GLN A 338 2.99 37.41 -43.66
C GLN A 338 3.10 37.54 -45.18
N SER A 339 2.65 36.53 -45.93
CA SER A 339 2.71 36.55 -47.40
C SER A 339 1.57 37.35 -48.05
N PHE A 340 0.35 37.28 -47.48
CA PHE A 340 -0.87 37.82 -48.08
C PHE A 340 -1.88 38.29 -47.01
N PRO A 341 -1.65 39.47 -46.38
CA PRO A 341 -2.39 39.92 -45.19
C PRO A 341 -3.90 40.14 -45.38
N LEU A 342 -4.37 40.28 -46.62
CA LEU A 342 -5.78 40.56 -46.97
C LEU A 342 -6.53 39.34 -47.53
N THR A 343 -5.92 38.15 -47.55
CA THR A 343 -6.54 36.96 -48.15
C THR A 343 -7.37 36.15 -47.16
N ALA A 344 -8.53 35.66 -47.61
CA ALA A 344 -9.36 34.74 -46.84
C ALA A 344 -8.60 33.44 -46.50
N PRO A 345 -8.92 32.78 -45.36
CA PRO A 345 -8.23 31.55 -44.98
C PRO A 345 -8.33 30.49 -46.08
N THR A 346 -7.21 29.82 -46.34
CA THR A 346 -7.17 28.69 -47.29
C THR A 346 -8.11 27.56 -46.83
N ARG A 347 -8.50 26.69 -47.78
CA ARG A 347 -9.26 25.46 -47.44
C ARG A 347 -8.56 24.64 -46.36
N VAL A 348 -7.23 24.51 -46.44
CA VAL A 348 -6.42 23.75 -45.47
C VAL A 348 -6.52 24.36 -44.07
N THR A 349 -6.29 25.68 -43.94
CA THR A 349 -6.41 26.36 -42.64
C THR A 349 -7.82 26.27 -42.06
N ARG A 350 -8.86 26.30 -42.90
CA ARG A 350 -10.25 26.13 -42.46
C ARG A 350 -10.54 24.70 -41.99
N SER A 351 -10.03 23.70 -42.70
CA SER A 351 -10.14 22.29 -42.31
C SER A 351 -9.45 22.03 -40.96
N LEU A 352 -8.26 22.59 -40.73
CA LEU A 352 -7.56 22.46 -39.45
C LEU A 352 -8.31 23.15 -38.29
N ALA A 353 -8.89 24.33 -38.54
CA ALA A 353 -9.72 25.03 -37.56
C ALA A 353 -10.99 24.26 -37.16
N ILE A 354 -11.54 23.44 -38.05
CA ILE A 354 -12.66 22.51 -37.76
C ILE A 354 -12.15 21.25 -37.06
N ALA A 355 -11.04 20.69 -37.54
CA ALA A 355 -10.47 19.45 -36.99
C ALA A 355 -10.10 19.59 -35.51
N TYR A 356 -9.58 20.74 -35.08
CA TYR A 356 -9.18 20.99 -33.69
C TYR A 356 -10.31 20.75 -32.67
N PRO A 357 -11.47 21.45 -32.72
CA PRO A 357 -12.58 21.19 -31.80
C PRO A 357 -13.21 19.80 -31.98
N CYS A 358 -13.22 19.24 -33.20
CA CYS A 358 -13.71 17.86 -33.41
C CYS A 358 -12.84 16.81 -32.70
N LEU A 359 -11.52 16.96 -32.75
CA LEU A 359 -10.59 16.08 -32.04
C LEU A 359 -10.72 16.24 -30.52
N MET A 360 -10.89 17.47 -30.01
CA MET A 360 -11.18 17.67 -28.58
C MET A 360 -12.50 17.01 -28.16
N MET A 361 -13.51 17.03 -29.02
CA MET A 361 -14.79 16.38 -28.76
C MET A 361 -14.67 14.85 -28.76
N PHE A 362 -13.79 14.31 -29.62
CA PHE A 362 -13.43 12.89 -29.60
C PHE A 362 -12.68 12.52 -28.31
N GLU A 363 -11.74 13.35 -27.86
CA GLU A 363 -11.06 13.17 -26.57
C GLU A 363 -12.04 13.18 -25.39
N ALA A 364 -12.98 14.12 -25.39
CA ALA A 364 -14.05 14.15 -24.39
C ALA A 364 -14.90 12.89 -24.40
N PHE A 365 -15.20 12.34 -25.59
CA PHE A 365 -15.92 11.08 -25.72
C PHE A 365 -15.12 9.90 -25.15
N LEU A 366 -13.80 9.86 -25.35
CA LEU A 366 -12.92 8.84 -24.75
C LEU A 366 -12.94 8.93 -23.21
N LEU A 367 -12.85 10.13 -22.65
CA LEU A 367 -12.87 10.36 -21.20
C LEU A 367 -14.22 10.02 -20.56
N ILE A 368 -15.34 10.39 -21.19
CA ILE A 368 -16.70 10.08 -20.68
C ILE A 368 -16.99 8.58 -20.69
N ASN A 369 -16.41 7.85 -21.66
CA ASN A 369 -16.54 6.39 -21.75
C ASN A 369 -15.34 5.66 -21.15
N TYR A 370 -14.48 6.36 -20.40
CA TYR A 370 -13.38 5.74 -19.68
C TYR A 370 -13.94 4.76 -18.64
N ASN A 371 -13.26 3.64 -18.49
CA ASN A 371 -13.43 2.76 -17.34
C ASN A 371 -12.04 2.29 -16.89
N GLU A 372 -11.89 2.11 -15.59
CA GLU A 372 -10.69 1.58 -14.97
C GLU A 372 -10.63 0.07 -15.27
N GLY A 373 -10.31 -0.30 -16.50
CA GLY A 373 -10.45 -1.65 -17.05
C GLY A 373 -10.06 -1.75 -18.53
N LEU A 374 -10.57 -2.78 -19.22
CA LEU A 374 -10.31 -2.93 -20.64
C LEU A 374 -11.16 -1.94 -21.46
N PRO A 375 -10.56 -1.28 -22.47
CA PRO A 375 -11.30 -0.35 -23.29
C PRO A 375 -12.49 -0.96 -24.03
N TRP A 376 -13.62 -0.25 -23.98
CA TRP A 376 -14.85 -0.63 -24.67
C TRP A 376 -14.64 -0.82 -26.18
N PHE A 377 -13.71 -0.08 -26.79
CA PHE A 377 -13.38 -0.17 -28.21
C PHE A 377 -12.59 -1.42 -28.61
N LEU A 378 -12.17 -2.24 -27.64
CA LEU A 378 -11.60 -3.57 -27.89
C LEU A 378 -12.66 -4.69 -27.93
N GLY A 379 -13.95 -4.34 -27.79
CA GLY A 379 -15.06 -5.29 -27.98
C GLY A 379 -15.39 -6.13 -26.75
N TYR A 380 -14.82 -5.81 -25.59
CA TYR A 380 -14.99 -6.57 -24.35
C TYR A 380 -15.89 -5.89 -23.31
N GLY A 381 -16.70 -4.89 -23.67
CA GLY A 381 -17.73 -4.25 -22.81
C GLY A 381 -17.28 -3.73 -21.43
N HIS A 382 -18.22 -3.29 -20.59
CA HIS A 382 -17.95 -3.03 -19.17
C HIS A 382 -17.79 -4.37 -18.45
N LEU A 383 -16.55 -4.86 -18.32
CA LEU A 383 -16.24 -6.04 -17.51
C LEU A 383 -16.45 -5.71 -16.03
N SER A 384 -17.56 -6.19 -15.46
CA SER A 384 -17.74 -6.23 -14.00
C SER A 384 -16.68 -7.16 -13.41
N ARG A 385 -15.82 -6.61 -12.54
CA ARG A 385 -14.76 -7.36 -11.85
C ARG A 385 -15.25 -8.12 -10.63
N SER A 386 -16.44 -7.80 -10.14
CA SER A 386 -17.11 -8.61 -9.13
C SER A 386 -17.80 -9.77 -9.83
N ALA A 387 -17.52 -10.98 -9.37
CA ALA A 387 -18.20 -12.17 -9.80
C ALA A 387 -18.83 -12.90 -8.60
N PRO A 388 -19.87 -13.71 -8.82
CA PRO A 388 -20.68 -14.29 -7.76
C PRO A 388 -19.88 -15.14 -6.76
N HIS A 389 -18.77 -15.74 -7.19
CA HIS A 389 -17.92 -16.58 -6.36
C HIS A 389 -16.64 -15.89 -5.89
N HIS A 390 -16.53 -14.57 -6.09
CA HIS A 390 -15.36 -13.77 -5.72
C HIS A 390 -14.04 -14.30 -6.31
N GLY A 391 -14.11 -14.98 -7.47
CA GLY A 391 -12.96 -15.47 -8.21
C GLY A 391 -12.32 -14.44 -9.13
N LEU A 392 -11.22 -14.83 -9.77
CA LEU A 392 -10.57 -14.04 -10.81
C LEU A 392 -11.46 -14.00 -12.05
N VAL A 393 -11.71 -12.81 -12.58
CA VAL A 393 -12.58 -12.63 -13.75
C VAL A 393 -11.73 -12.36 -14.99
N ALA A 394 -12.08 -12.97 -16.11
CA ALA A 394 -11.44 -12.75 -17.40
C ALA A 394 -12.46 -12.71 -18.55
N PRO A 395 -12.24 -11.88 -19.59
CA PRO A 395 -13.05 -11.93 -20.80
C PRO A 395 -12.85 -13.25 -21.54
N LEU A 396 -13.92 -13.75 -22.16
CA LEU A 396 -13.94 -14.95 -22.99
C LEU A 396 -14.79 -14.71 -24.25
N GLY A 397 -14.21 -14.05 -25.25
CA GLY A 397 -14.97 -13.61 -26.43
C GLY A 397 -16.00 -12.53 -26.07
N HIS A 398 -17.29 -12.80 -26.31
CA HIS A 398 -18.40 -11.93 -25.92
C HIS A 398 -18.96 -12.26 -24.51
N GLU A 399 -18.42 -13.30 -23.88
CA GLU A 399 -18.83 -13.77 -22.57
C GLU A 399 -17.69 -13.53 -21.56
N ARG A 400 -17.88 -13.92 -20.30
CA ARG A 400 -16.83 -13.86 -19.28
C ARG A 400 -16.66 -15.19 -18.58
N ALA A 401 -15.45 -15.41 -18.08
CA ALA A 401 -15.11 -16.53 -17.24
C ALA A 401 -14.72 -16.05 -15.83
N GLU A 402 -15.09 -16.81 -14.82
CA GLU A 402 -14.63 -16.66 -13.44
C GLU A 402 -13.84 -17.90 -13.04
N LEU A 403 -12.67 -17.71 -12.44
CA LEU A 403 -11.81 -18.78 -11.96
C LEU A 403 -11.61 -18.63 -10.46
N THR A 404 -11.93 -19.67 -9.72
CA THR A 404 -11.59 -19.79 -8.29
C THR A 404 -10.55 -20.88 -8.11
N TYR A 405 -9.66 -20.69 -7.14
CA TYR A 405 -8.68 -21.69 -6.73
C TYR A 405 -8.76 -21.88 -5.23
N ASN A 406 -8.77 -23.14 -4.81
CA ASN A 406 -8.70 -23.50 -3.40
C ASN A 406 -7.31 -24.10 -3.13
N PRO A 407 -6.40 -23.40 -2.41
CA PRO A 407 -5.05 -23.88 -2.13
C PRO A 407 -4.99 -25.20 -1.35
N ASP A 408 -5.97 -25.46 -0.48
CA ASP A 408 -6.01 -26.66 0.36
C ASP A 408 -6.32 -27.93 -0.44
N THR A 409 -7.28 -27.83 -1.36
CA THR A 409 -7.73 -28.94 -2.23
C THR A 409 -7.01 -28.96 -3.58
N GLN A 410 -6.25 -27.90 -3.88
CA GLN A 410 -5.62 -27.62 -5.17
C GLN A 410 -6.61 -27.68 -6.34
N ARG A 411 -7.89 -27.42 -6.05
CA ARG A 411 -8.96 -27.50 -7.03
C ARG A 411 -9.21 -26.13 -7.65
N PHE A 412 -9.32 -26.13 -8.98
CA PHE A 412 -9.84 -25.01 -9.74
C PHE A 412 -11.31 -25.23 -10.06
N ASP A 413 -12.08 -24.16 -9.99
CA ASP A 413 -13.43 -24.11 -10.52
C ASP A 413 -13.55 -22.93 -11.49
N LEU A 414 -13.87 -23.24 -12.75
CA LEU A 414 -14.03 -22.31 -13.86
C LEU A 414 -15.52 -22.20 -14.20
N TYR A 415 -16.09 -21.02 -14.01
CA TYR A 415 -17.48 -20.70 -14.30
C TYR A 415 -17.58 -19.80 -15.53
N LEU A 416 -18.63 -20.00 -16.33
CA LEU A 416 -18.89 -19.26 -17.56
C LEU A 416 -20.19 -18.46 -17.40
N TYR A 417 -20.13 -17.16 -17.68
CA TYR A 417 -21.24 -16.24 -17.50
C TYR A 417 -21.46 -15.34 -18.71
N HIS A 418 -22.71 -14.91 -18.85
CA HIS A 418 -23.03 -13.74 -19.63
C HIS A 418 -22.36 -12.50 -19.06
N GLN A 419 -21.83 -11.68 -19.96
CA GLN A 419 -21.04 -10.52 -19.57
C GLN A 419 -21.86 -9.44 -18.83
N SER A 420 -23.15 -9.30 -19.15
CA SER A 420 -23.97 -8.14 -18.73
C SER A 420 -24.89 -8.37 -17.53
N ASN A 421 -25.19 -9.62 -17.17
CA ASN A 421 -26.24 -9.94 -16.19
C ASN A 421 -25.88 -11.09 -15.24
N ASP A 422 -24.63 -11.55 -15.26
CA ASP A 422 -24.08 -12.59 -14.39
C ASP A 422 -24.83 -13.93 -14.43
N LEU A 423 -25.69 -14.14 -15.44
CA LEU A 423 -26.38 -15.41 -15.64
C LEU A 423 -25.40 -16.46 -16.21
N PRO A 424 -25.46 -17.73 -15.77
CA PRO A 424 -24.63 -18.80 -16.32
C PRO A 424 -24.80 -18.92 -17.84
N TYR A 425 -23.69 -19.06 -18.56
CA TYR A 425 -23.69 -19.20 -20.01
C TYR A 425 -23.11 -20.56 -20.45
N PRO A 426 -23.93 -21.44 -21.07
CA PRO A 426 -23.50 -22.76 -21.48
C PRO A 426 -22.57 -22.71 -22.70
N ILE A 427 -21.33 -23.17 -22.59
CA ILE A 427 -20.45 -23.36 -23.75
C ILE A 427 -20.13 -24.84 -23.90
N LYS A 428 -20.61 -25.45 -24.99
CA LYS A 428 -20.31 -26.84 -25.30
C LYS A 428 -18.90 -26.95 -25.87
N VAL A 429 -17.99 -27.56 -25.12
CA VAL A 429 -16.59 -27.76 -25.52
C VAL A 429 -16.25 -29.24 -25.62
N TYR A 430 -15.37 -29.59 -26.55
CA TYR A 430 -14.80 -30.96 -26.60
C TYR A 430 -13.51 -31.07 -25.77
N SER A 431 -12.88 -29.94 -25.44
CA SER A 431 -11.74 -29.86 -24.55
C SER A 431 -11.76 -28.53 -23.78
N ALA A 432 -11.50 -28.62 -22.48
CA ALA A 432 -11.27 -27.48 -21.61
C ALA A 432 -9.94 -27.72 -20.87
N GLN A 433 -9.06 -26.73 -20.89
CA GLN A 433 -7.77 -26.80 -20.24
C GLN A 433 -7.48 -25.50 -19.49
N LEU A 434 -6.78 -25.61 -18.37
CA LEU A 434 -6.16 -24.51 -17.66
C LEU A 434 -4.65 -24.61 -17.85
N VAL A 435 -4.06 -23.67 -18.56
CA VAL A 435 -2.62 -23.52 -18.70
C VAL A 435 -2.13 -22.66 -17.54
N ILE A 436 -1.23 -23.20 -16.73
CA ILE A 436 -0.71 -22.56 -15.53
C ILE A 436 0.77 -22.29 -15.74
N LYS A 437 1.18 -21.03 -15.60
CA LYS A 437 2.56 -20.59 -15.72
C LYS A 437 3.12 -20.24 -14.35
N ILE A 438 4.31 -20.74 -14.04
CA ILE A 438 5.06 -20.48 -12.81
C ILE A 438 6.46 -20.04 -13.24
N GLY A 439 6.74 -18.73 -13.16
CA GLY A 439 7.96 -18.17 -13.76
C GLY A 439 8.06 -18.51 -15.25
N GLY A 440 9.14 -19.16 -15.68
CA GLY A 440 9.32 -19.58 -17.08
C GLY A 440 8.58 -20.85 -17.50
N ASP A 441 8.12 -21.66 -16.53
CA ASP A 441 7.57 -22.99 -16.79
C ASP A 441 6.05 -22.96 -16.97
N THR A 442 5.52 -23.79 -17.86
CA THR A 442 4.09 -23.83 -18.18
C THR A 442 3.57 -25.27 -18.15
N THR A 443 2.49 -25.50 -17.39
CA THR A 443 1.84 -26.81 -17.23
C THR A 443 0.36 -26.71 -17.61
N ALA A 444 -0.12 -27.64 -18.44
CA ALA A 444 -1.54 -27.71 -18.82
C ALA A 444 -2.29 -28.70 -17.92
N LEU A 445 -3.38 -28.24 -17.31
CA LEU A 445 -4.34 -29.01 -16.53
C LEU A 445 -5.62 -29.21 -17.34
N LYS A 446 -6.11 -30.43 -17.46
CA LYS A 446 -7.40 -30.69 -18.10
C LYS A 446 -8.55 -30.42 -17.12
N LEU A 447 -9.60 -29.75 -17.59
CA LEU A 447 -10.81 -29.49 -16.81
C LEU A 447 -11.98 -30.38 -17.28
N HIS A 448 -12.89 -30.69 -16.36
CA HIS A 448 -14.04 -31.55 -16.57
C HIS A 448 -15.34 -30.82 -16.19
N PRO A 449 -16.42 -30.94 -16.99
CA PRO A 449 -17.70 -30.32 -16.65
C PRO A 449 -18.30 -30.96 -15.40
N THR A 450 -18.86 -30.14 -14.52
CA THR A 450 -19.51 -30.57 -13.27
C THR A 450 -21.03 -30.60 -13.38
N ASN A 451 -21.58 -29.81 -14.30
CA ASN A 451 -23.01 -29.58 -14.46
C ASN A 451 -23.51 -29.90 -15.88
N ALA A 452 -24.80 -30.23 -15.97
CA ALA A 452 -25.44 -30.62 -17.23
C ALA A 452 -25.58 -29.47 -18.23
N ASP A 453 -25.60 -28.23 -17.75
CA ASP A 453 -25.65 -27.00 -18.54
C ASP A 453 -24.26 -26.54 -19.03
N LEU A 454 -23.16 -27.25 -18.74
CA LEU A 454 -21.84 -26.98 -19.34
C LEU A 454 -21.32 -25.55 -19.12
N SER A 455 -21.72 -24.93 -18.00
CA SER A 455 -21.31 -23.60 -17.58
C SER A 455 -20.26 -23.64 -16.45
N HIS A 456 -19.97 -24.82 -15.89
CA HIS A 456 -18.99 -25.00 -14.80
C HIS A 456 -18.06 -26.19 -15.08
N TYR A 457 -16.76 -25.94 -14.96
CA TYR A 457 -15.68 -26.89 -15.16
C TYR A 457 -14.76 -26.94 -13.95
N THR A 458 -14.22 -28.11 -13.62
CA THR A 458 -13.33 -28.30 -12.46
C THR A 458 -12.11 -29.15 -12.80
N GLY A 459 -11.03 -28.99 -12.04
CA GLY A 459 -9.81 -29.79 -12.17
C GLY A 459 -8.88 -29.63 -10.96
N VAL A 460 -8.03 -30.62 -10.71
CA VAL A 460 -7.12 -30.64 -9.55
C VAL A 460 -5.67 -30.51 -10.01
N ALA A 461 -4.96 -29.50 -9.51
CA ALA A 461 -3.58 -29.16 -9.87
C ALA A 461 -2.60 -29.57 -8.76
N THR A 462 -2.29 -30.85 -8.66
CA THR A 462 -1.41 -31.36 -7.57
C THR A 462 0.00 -30.75 -7.56
N PHE A 463 0.46 -30.25 -8.70
CA PHE A 463 1.76 -29.60 -8.85
C PHE A 463 1.84 -28.18 -8.28
N LEU A 464 0.71 -27.58 -7.86
CA LEU A 464 0.68 -26.25 -7.24
C LEU A 464 0.85 -26.26 -5.72
N HIS A 465 1.19 -27.40 -5.14
CA HIS A 465 1.47 -27.48 -3.71
C HIS A 465 2.62 -26.53 -3.32
N ASN A 466 2.38 -25.62 -2.38
CA ASN A 466 3.32 -24.58 -1.90
C ASN A 466 3.79 -23.57 -2.96
N VAL A 467 3.02 -23.38 -4.04
CA VAL A 467 3.27 -22.34 -5.03
C VAL A 467 2.54 -21.07 -4.61
N THR A 468 3.28 -20.02 -4.28
CA THR A 468 2.74 -18.74 -3.75
C THR A 468 2.28 -17.79 -4.85
N PHE A 469 2.73 -18.00 -6.09
CA PHE A 469 2.47 -17.14 -7.24
C PHE A 469 2.37 -17.98 -8.52
N PHE A 470 1.31 -17.80 -9.31
CA PHE A 470 1.19 -18.40 -10.64
C PHE A 470 0.23 -17.62 -11.55
N GLU A 471 0.36 -17.78 -12.86
CA GLU A 471 -0.55 -17.18 -13.85
C GLU A 471 -1.46 -18.24 -14.48
N PRO A 472 -2.79 -18.16 -14.31
CA PRO A 472 -3.73 -19.07 -14.95
C PRO A 472 -4.29 -18.52 -16.28
N ARG A 473 -4.41 -19.41 -17.27
CA ARG A 473 -5.06 -19.15 -18.57
C ARG A 473 -5.99 -20.30 -18.93
N ALA A 474 -7.28 -20.04 -19.16
CA ALA A 474 -8.19 -21.06 -19.65
C ALA A 474 -8.22 -21.10 -21.19
N LEU A 475 -8.17 -22.31 -21.74
CA LEU A 475 -8.33 -22.63 -23.16
C LEU A 475 -9.55 -23.54 -23.33
N LEU A 476 -10.54 -23.05 -24.07
CA LEU A 476 -11.80 -23.75 -24.32
C LEU A 476 -11.96 -23.98 -25.82
N TRP A 477 -12.16 -25.23 -26.24
CA TRP A 477 -12.38 -25.56 -27.65
C TRP A 477 -13.86 -25.86 -27.92
N PRO A 478 -14.61 -24.92 -28.53
CA PRO A 478 -16.04 -25.08 -28.77
C PRO A 478 -16.33 -26.23 -29.76
N SER A 479 -17.37 -27.00 -29.48
CA SER A 479 -17.77 -28.13 -30.34
C SER A 479 -18.48 -27.72 -31.64
N ASP A 480 -18.94 -26.48 -31.73
CA ASP A 480 -19.57 -25.88 -32.91
C ASP A 480 -18.54 -25.35 -33.94
N ARG A 481 -17.25 -25.37 -33.60
CA ARG A 481 -16.15 -24.97 -34.47
C ARG A 481 -15.34 -26.19 -34.94
N PRO A 482 -14.70 -26.12 -36.12
CA PRO A 482 -13.82 -27.19 -36.58
C PRO A 482 -12.66 -27.40 -35.58
N PRO A 483 -12.13 -28.62 -35.43
CA PRO A 483 -11.04 -28.91 -34.48
C PRO A 483 -9.75 -28.09 -34.71
N THR A 484 -9.56 -27.55 -35.92
CA THR A 484 -8.44 -26.69 -36.29
C THR A 484 -8.63 -25.22 -35.90
N ALA A 485 -9.81 -24.84 -35.40
CA ALA A 485 -10.06 -23.47 -34.95
C ALA A 485 -9.30 -23.17 -33.65
N ALA A 486 -8.86 -21.91 -33.51
CA ALA A 486 -8.26 -21.44 -32.28
C ALA A 486 -9.25 -21.56 -31.09
N PRO A 487 -8.77 -21.90 -29.88
CA PRO A 487 -9.61 -21.95 -28.70
C PRO A 487 -10.13 -20.55 -28.33
N LEU A 488 -11.23 -20.52 -27.58
CA LEU A 488 -11.57 -19.36 -26.76
C LEU A 488 -10.57 -19.29 -25.60
N ILE A 489 -10.03 -18.10 -25.35
CA ILE A 489 -8.97 -17.87 -24.35
C ILE A 489 -9.51 -16.92 -23.30
N ALA A 490 -9.34 -17.28 -22.02
CA ALA A 490 -9.52 -16.39 -20.88
C ALA A 490 -8.19 -16.27 -20.12
N ASP A 491 -7.60 -15.07 -20.17
CA ASP A 491 -6.39 -14.71 -19.44
C ASP A 491 -6.77 -14.10 -18.09
N PHE A 492 -6.52 -14.80 -16.99
CA PHE A 492 -6.82 -14.33 -15.65
C PHE A 492 -5.70 -13.46 -15.10
N GLU A 493 -5.99 -12.73 -14.03
CA GLU A 493 -4.92 -12.07 -13.25
C GLU A 493 -4.03 -13.13 -12.58
N PRO A 494 -2.78 -12.81 -12.24
CA PRO A 494 -1.95 -13.70 -11.45
C PRO A 494 -2.65 -14.07 -10.14
N TRP A 495 -2.58 -15.34 -9.78
CA TRP A 495 -2.98 -15.80 -8.46
C TRP A 495 -1.82 -15.60 -7.50
N ILE A 496 -2.11 -14.99 -6.34
CA ILE A 496 -1.12 -14.78 -5.29
C ILE A 496 -1.70 -15.23 -3.95
N ASP A 497 -0.95 -16.08 -3.26
CA ASP A 497 -1.27 -16.45 -1.90
C ASP A 497 -0.96 -15.27 -0.96
N HIS A 498 -2.02 -14.62 -0.46
CA HIS A 498 -1.93 -13.45 0.41
C HIS A 498 -1.14 -13.72 1.70
N ASN A 499 -1.06 -14.98 2.12
CA ASN A 499 -0.35 -15.38 3.32
C ASN A 499 1.19 -15.32 3.15
N ALA A 500 1.72 -15.16 1.94
CA ALA A 500 3.15 -15.26 1.64
C ALA A 500 3.90 -13.91 1.51
N ALA A 501 3.25 -12.73 1.62
CA ALA A 501 3.76 -11.48 1.01
C ALA A 501 4.19 -10.29 1.91
N PHE A 502 4.09 -10.26 3.24
CA PHE A 502 4.36 -9.02 4.02
C PHE A 502 5.16 -9.21 5.33
N PRO A 503 6.45 -8.79 5.42
CA PRO A 503 7.18 -8.59 6.69
C PRO A 503 7.84 -7.20 6.75
N HIS A 504 7.85 -6.50 7.90
CA HIS A 504 7.91 -5.05 7.85
C HIS A 504 8.94 -4.33 8.83
N SER A 505 9.81 -3.37 8.41
CA SER A 505 11.05 -3.05 9.21
C SER A 505 11.77 -1.65 9.28
N TYR A 506 11.37 -0.52 8.63
CA TYR A 506 12.28 0.68 8.52
C TYR A 506 11.88 2.08 9.07
N LEU A 507 10.69 2.35 9.64
CA LEU A 507 10.30 3.72 10.11
C LEU A 507 10.92 4.08 11.47
N PRO A 508 11.19 5.37 11.86
CA PRO A 508 11.91 5.69 13.11
C PRO A 508 11.07 5.48 14.37
N TYR A 509 9.75 5.44 14.23
CA TYR A 509 8.86 4.77 15.17
C TYR A 509 8.08 3.71 14.40
N VAL A 510 8.01 2.49 14.91
CA VAL A 510 7.26 1.40 14.29
C VAL A 510 6.20 0.92 15.25
N CYS A 511 5.10 0.43 14.69
CA CYS A 511 4.17 -0.34 15.49
C CYS A 511 4.81 -1.71 15.76
N PRO A 512 4.98 -2.12 17.02
CA PRO A 512 5.54 -3.44 17.34
C PRO A 512 4.61 -4.59 16.92
N MET A 513 3.36 -4.29 16.53
CA MET A 513 2.32 -5.28 16.16
C MET A 513 1.99 -5.30 14.65
N HIS A 514 2.21 -4.21 13.91
CA HIS A 514 1.82 -4.07 12.51
C HIS A 514 2.94 -3.38 11.78
N SER A 515 3.83 -4.12 11.18
CA SER A 515 5.06 -3.44 10.84
C SER A 515 4.95 -2.60 9.53
N ASN A 516 3.79 -2.61 8.86
CA ASN A 516 3.42 -1.74 7.73
C ASN A 516 2.96 -0.39 8.28
N VAL A 517 2.86 -0.29 9.60
CA VAL A 517 2.57 0.90 10.34
C VAL A 517 3.85 1.36 11.05
N GLY A 518 4.28 2.56 10.70
CA GLY A 518 5.21 3.33 11.51
C GLY A 518 4.96 4.83 11.34
N ALA A 519 5.68 5.63 12.10
CA ALA A 519 5.58 7.08 12.07
C ALA A 519 6.94 7.74 12.32
N THR A 520 7.00 9.05 12.08
CA THR A 520 8.19 9.87 12.32
C THR A 520 8.27 10.44 13.75
N HIS A 521 7.22 10.28 14.54
CA HIS A 521 7.08 10.78 15.91
C HIS A 521 6.43 9.74 16.82
N PRO A 522 6.57 9.86 18.15
CA PRO A 522 5.73 9.15 19.11
C PRO A 522 4.24 9.35 18.79
N GLY A 523 3.46 8.31 18.96
CA GLY A 523 2.02 8.34 18.68
C GLY A 523 1.39 7.00 18.96
N PHE A 524 0.19 6.79 18.44
CA PHE A 524 -0.49 5.50 18.52
C PHE A 524 -0.74 4.95 17.12
N CYS A 525 -0.60 3.64 16.96
CA CYS A 525 -0.91 2.93 15.72
C CYS A 525 -2.41 3.10 15.39
N PRO A 526 -2.78 3.55 14.18
CA PRO A 526 -4.18 3.70 13.80
C PRO A 526 -4.93 2.36 13.66
N LEU A 527 -4.20 1.23 13.49
CA LEU A 527 -4.80 -0.10 13.36
C LEU A 527 -5.05 -0.78 14.71
N CYS A 528 -4.06 -0.77 15.63
CA CYS A 528 -4.19 -1.43 16.94
C CYS A 528 -4.29 -0.52 18.16
N GLY A 529 -4.05 0.78 18.01
CA GLY A 529 -4.01 1.71 19.14
C GLY A 529 -2.78 1.58 20.05
N MET A 530 -1.82 0.70 19.77
CA MET A 530 -0.57 0.61 20.54
C MET A 530 0.27 1.87 20.39
N PRO A 531 1.01 2.30 21.44
CA PRO A 531 2.01 3.34 21.27
C PRO A 531 3.07 2.88 20.28
N LEU A 532 3.45 3.76 19.36
CA LEU A 532 4.55 3.52 18.45
C LEU A 532 5.86 3.63 19.21
N GLU A 533 6.75 2.66 18.98
CA GLU A 533 8.05 2.60 19.65
C GLU A 533 9.15 3.08 18.71
N PRO A 534 10.18 3.77 19.22
CA PRO A 534 11.35 4.10 18.42
C PRO A 534 11.95 2.84 17.79
N ASN A 535 12.20 2.87 16.49
CA ASN A 535 12.92 1.83 15.74
C ASN A 535 14.41 1.90 16.05
N LYS A 536 14.70 1.44 17.27
CA LYS A 536 16.04 1.27 17.80
C LYS A 536 16.50 -0.14 17.43
N PRO A 537 17.83 -0.33 17.23
CA PRO A 537 18.37 -1.67 17.08
C PRO A 537 17.94 -2.55 18.26
N PRO A 538 17.73 -3.86 18.02
CA PRO A 538 17.32 -4.78 19.06
C PRO A 538 18.32 -4.77 20.21
N ARG A 539 17.84 -4.93 21.44
CA ARG A 539 18.71 -4.99 22.62
C ARG A 539 19.63 -6.21 22.54
N PRO A 540 20.87 -6.11 23.05
CA PRO A 540 21.68 -7.29 23.29
C PRO A 540 20.95 -8.30 24.17
N TRP A 541 21.25 -9.59 24.00
CA TRP A 541 20.65 -10.65 24.80
C TRP A 541 20.76 -10.39 26.31
N GLY A 542 19.65 -10.59 27.03
CA GLY A 542 19.60 -10.43 28.48
C GLY A 542 19.49 -8.99 28.98
N VAL A 543 19.54 -8.02 28.09
CA VAL A 543 19.29 -6.60 28.38
C VAL A 543 17.83 -6.30 28.08
N LEU A 544 17.04 -6.04 29.12
CA LEU A 544 15.59 -5.85 29.01
C LEU A 544 15.13 -4.39 29.20
N HIS A 545 16.04 -3.50 29.59
CA HIS A 545 15.83 -2.06 29.67
C HIS A 545 17.10 -1.33 29.22
N ASP A 546 16.97 -0.07 28.82
CA ASP A 546 18.10 0.74 28.35
C ASP A 546 18.88 1.34 29.53
N PRO A 547 20.21 1.54 29.44
CA PRO A 547 21.07 1.91 30.58
C PRO A 547 20.71 3.20 31.33
N GLY A 548 19.91 4.09 30.74
CA GLY A 548 19.43 5.32 31.40
C GLY A 548 18.20 5.12 32.30
N TYR A 549 17.53 3.98 32.18
CA TYR A 549 16.33 3.66 32.94
C TYR A 549 16.68 2.83 34.19
N THR A 550 16.09 3.17 35.32
CA THR A 550 16.22 2.45 36.59
C THR A 550 14.86 2.34 37.28
N LEU A 551 14.72 1.41 38.22
CA LEU A 551 13.48 1.18 38.95
C LEU A 551 13.81 0.92 40.42
N ASP A 552 13.42 1.86 41.30
CA ASP A 552 13.51 1.61 42.74
C ASP A 552 12.31 0.72 43.14
N PHE A 553 12.58 -0.29 43.96
CA PHE A 553 11.58 -1.22 44.46
C PHE A 553 11.59 -1.30 45.98
N ALA A 554 10.41 -1.25 46.60
CA ALA A 554 10.23 -1.47 48.02
C ALA A 554 9.00 -2.33 48.29
N MET A 555 9.08 -3.14 49.35
CA MET A 555 7.94 -3.86 49.91
C MET A 555 7.63 -3.29 51.29
N LEU A 556 6.35 -2.99 51.52
CA LEU A 556 5.87 -2.39 52.77
C LEU A 556 4.81 -3.31 53.39
N SER A 557 4.65 -3.31 54.72
CA SER A 557 3.52 -3.99 55.36
C SER A 557 2.20 -3.40 54.86
N SER A 558 1.23 -4.20 54.39
CA SER A 558 -0.07 -3.65 53.98
C SER A 558 -0.94 -3.34 55.21
N PRO A 559 -1.72 -2.24 55.25
CA PRO A 559 -2.66 -1.99 56.34
C PRO A 559 -3.77 -3.06 56.33
N SER A 560 -3.99 -3.75 57.45
CA SER A 560 -5.02 -4.78 57.57
C SER A 560 -6.45 -4.22 57.43
N LEU A 561 -7.25 -4.76 56.50
CA LEU A 561 -8.72 -4.58 56.48
C LEU A 561 -9.39 -5.51 57.53
N PRO A 562 -10.51 -5.10 58.18
CA PRO A 562 -11.14 -5.91 59.23
C PRO A 562 -11.80 -7.18 58.66
N SER A 563 -11.49 -8.32 59.27
CA SER A 563 -12.03 -9.64 58.91
C SER A 563 -13.42 -9.91 59.51
N SER A 564 -14.44 -10.11 58.68
CA SER A 564 -15.63 -10.92 59.03
C SER A 564 -16.37 -11.43 57.78
N PRO A 565 -16.56 -12.76 57.61
CA PRO A 565 -17.26 -13.34 56.48
C PRO A 565 -18.75 -13.58 56.82
N GLN A 566 -19.62 -12.60 56.59
CA GLN A 566 -21.08 -12.85 56.71
C GLN A 566 -22.02 -11.95 55.86
N ALA A 567 -21.52 -11.08 54.98
CA ALA A 567 -22.38 -10.08 54.31
C ALA A 567 -22.38 -10.12 52.77
N LEU A 568 -22.37 -11.30 52.15
CA LEU A 568 -22.50 -11.47 50.70
C LEU A 568 -23.56 -12.52 50.33
N LEU A 569 -24.70 -12.47 51.00
CA LEU A 569 -25.95 -13.12 50.57
C LEU A 569 -27.09 -12.14 50.85
N THR A 570 -27.32 -11.21 49.93
CA THR A 570 -28.59 -10.53 49.60
C THR A 570 -28.30 -9.19 48.93
N SER A 571 -28.51 -9.11 47.62
CA SER A 571 -29.02 -7.93 46.91
C SER A 571 -28.96 -8.18 45.41
N SER A 572 -30.03 -8.77 44.88
CA SER A 572 -30.34 -8.73 43.45
C SER A 572 -30.99 -7.40 43.13
N LYS A 573 -30.21 -6.33 42.92
CA LYS A 573 -30.70 -5.13 42.22
C LYS A 573 -29.54 -4.33 41.62
N ARG A 574 -29.65 -4.12 40.32
CA ARG A 574 -28.74 -3.38 39.43
C ARG A 574 -28.61 -1.92 39.93
N PRO A 575 -27.40 -1.33 40.06
CA PRO A 575 -27.27 0.09 40.38
C PRO A 575 -27.70 0.93 39.18
N GLN A 576 -28.55 1.93 39.41
CA GLN A 576 -28.89 2.97 38.43
C GLN A 576 -27.71 3.95 38.27
N ALA A 577 -27.54 4.48 37.05
CA ALA A 577 -26.53 5.47 36.72
C ALA A 577 -26.78 6.79 37.47
N VAL A 578 -25.71 7.39 37.98
CA VAL A 578 -25.71 8.71 38.63
C VAL A 578 -25.84 9.79 37.55
N SER A 579 -26.66 10.82 37.80
CA SER A 579 -26.92 11.90 36.83
C SER A 579 -25.69 12.80 36.61
N GLU A 580 -25.55 13.32 35.39
CA GLU A 580 -24.43 14.17 34.95
C GLU A 580 -24.24 15.44 35.79
N ASP A 581 -25.31 15.97 36.40
CA ASP A 581 -25.23 17.14 37.27
C ASP A 581 -24.43 16.88 38.56
N THR A 582 -24.45 15.64 39.05
CA THR A 582 -23.68 15.24 40.25
C THR A 582 -22.20 15.06 39.92
N ILE A 583 -21.87 14.71 38.68
CA ILE A 583 -20.49 14.57 38.21
C ILE A 583 -19.85 15.95 38.00
N ARG A 584 -20.59 16.93 37.47
CA ARG A 584 -20.11 18.33 37.35
C ARG A 584 -19.88 18.99 38.71
N ALA A 585 -20.75 18.78 39.69
CA ALA A 585 -20.59 19.36 41.03
C ALA A 585 -19.34 18.83 41.76
N ASN A 586 -18.97 17.57 41.56
CA ASN A 586 -17.77 16.97 42.14
C ASN A 586 -16.47 17.39 41.41
N ALA A 587 -16.56 17.79 40.14
CA ALA A 587 -15.43 18.30 39.37
C ALA A 587 -15.09 19.77 39.70
N GLU A 588 -16.08 20.59 40.04
CA GLU A 588 -15.88 22.01 40.39
C GLU A 588 -15.41 22.24 41.85
N ALA A 589 -15.64 21.28 42.76
CA ALA A 589 -15.31 21.44 44.18
C ALA A 589 -13.89 21.00 44.58
N GLY A 590 -13.10 20.38 43.70
CA GLY A 590 -11.70 20.00 44.00
C GLY A 590 -11.49 19.11 45.24
N GLN A 591 -12.55 18.51 45.79
CA GLN A 591 -12.50 17.70 47.00
C GLN A 591 -12.68 16.23 46.65
N LEU A 592 -11.57 15.55 46.34
CA LEU A 592 -11.49 14.11 46.58
C LEU A 592 -10.79 13.90 47.93
N LEU A 593 -11.64 13.51 48.87
CA LEU A 593 -11.38 12.99 50.20
C LEU A 593 -10.02 12.31 50.33
N LEU A 594 -9.08 12.98 50.99
CA LEU A 594 -7.93 12.33 51.62
C LEU A 594 -8.35 11.91 53.04
N PRO A 595 -8.38 10.61 53.36
CA PRO A 595 -8.05 10.18 54.71
C PRO A 595 -6.53 10.17 54.81
N THR A 596 -5.99 11.23 55.41
CA THR A 596 -4.67 11.26 56.01
C THR A 596 -4.60 10.24 57.15
N GLN A 597 -4.16 9.03 56.83
CA GLN A 597 -3.44 8.19 57.79
C GLN A 597 -2.15 7.71 57.11
N HIS A 598 -1.07 8.45 57.36
CA HIS A 598 0.27 7.90 57.25
C HIS A 598 0.42 6.80 58.31
N ALA A 599 -0.09 5.60 58.00
CA ALA A 599 0.52 4.41 58.58
C ALA A 599 1.97 4.42 58.08
N GLN A 600 2.94 4.66 58.96
CA GLN A 600 4.34 4.40 58.67
C GLN A 600 4.46 2.90 58.38
N LEU A 601 4.35 2.52 57.12
CA LEU A 601 4.51 1.14 56.71
C LEU A 601 6.00 0.83 56.79
N ASN A 602 6.38 -0.12 57.65
CA ASN A 602 7.76 -0.51 57.81
C ASN A 602 8.23 -1.27 56.54
N PRO A 603 9.45 -1.01 56.05
CA PRO A 603 10.00 -1.78 54.95
C PRO A 603 10.16 -3.24 55.36
N ILE A 604 9.66 -4.15 54.52
CA ILE A 604 9.79 -5.59 54.68
C ILE A 604 10.83 -6.07 53.68
N SER A 605 11.91 -6.69 54.16
CA SER A 605 12.94 -7.25 53.28
C SER A 605 12.51 -8.58 52.66
N SER A 606 11.68 -9.35 53.37
CA SER A 606 11.21 -10.66 52.89
C SER A 606 9.83 -10.98 53.51
N PRO A 607 8.76 -11.09 52.70
CA PRO A 607 7.42 -11.41 53.20
C PRO A 607 7.32 -12.90 53.58
N ARG A 608 6.28 -13.27 54.33
CA ARG A 608 5.85 -14.65 54.52
C ARG A 608 4.76 -15.04 53.51
N PRO A 609 4.53 -16.34 53.28
CA PRO A 609 3.39 -16.80 52.48
C PRO A 609 2.07 -16.26 52.98
N ASP A 610 1.17 -15.91 52.06
CA ASP A 610 -0.15 -15.32 52.28
C ASP A 610 -0.15 -13.99 53.06
N GLN A 611 1.03 -13.45 53.38
CA GLN A 611 1.16 -12.15 54.00
C GLN A 611 0.93 -11.07 52.95
N LEU A 612 -0.14 -10.29 53.13
CA LEU A 612 -0.42 -9.14 52.29
C LEU A 612 0.65 -8.06 52.50
N VAL A 613 1.39 -7.75 51.43
CA VAL A 613 2.39 -6.69 51.38
C VAL A 613 2.07 -5.72 50.26
N ARG A 614 2.46 -4.46 50.44
CA ARG A 614 2.35 -3.43 49.41
C ARG A 614 3.64 -3.36 48.62
N LEU A 615 3.57 -3.63 47.33
CA LEU A 615 4.66 -3.47 46.39
C LEU A 615 4.68 -2.04 45.87
N VAL A 616 5.83 -1.37 45.95
CA VAL A 616 6.04 0.01 45.53
C VAL A 616 7.13 0.06 44.47
N PHE A 617 6.81 0.62 43.31
CA PHE A 617 7.74 0.78 42.19
C PHE A 617 7.92 2.27 41.86
N THR A 618 9.17 2.72 41.75
CA THR A 618 9.49 4.12 41.40
C THR A 618 10.37 4.13 40.14
N PRO A 619 9.78 4.21 38.95
CA PRO A 619 10.53 4.21 37.69
C PRO A 619 11.27 5.54 37.52
N ARG A 620 12.50 5.47 37.01
CA ARG A 620 13.37 6.64 36.81
C ARG A 620 14.06 6.61 35.46
N TYR A 621 14.33 7.79 34.92
CA TYR A 621 15.23 8.00 33.80
C TYR A 621 16.28 9.03 34.19
N GLN A 622 17.56 8.66 34.10
CA GLN A 622 18.70 9.52 34.48
C GLN A 622 18.53 10.13 35.88
N GLY A 623 18.01 9.34 36.83
CA GLY A 623 17.78 9.74 38.23
C GLY A 623 16.45 10.46 38.50
N GLN A 624 15.75 10.95 37.48
CA GLN A 624 14.45 11.64 37.63
C GLN A 624 13.28 10.65 37.61
N ILE A 625 12.25 10.90 38.44
CA ILE A 625 11.04 10.05 38.49
C ILE A 625 10.25 10.19 37.19
N LEU A 626 9.84 9.06 36.64
CA LEU A 626 9.01 8.99 35.44
C LEU A 626 7.54 9.11 35.80
N HIS A 627 6.95 10.24 35.43
CA HIS A 627 5.51 10.48 35.59
C HIS A 627 4.70 10.12 34.34
N ASN A 628 5.33 10.11 33.16
CA ASN A 628 4.66 9.92 31.87
C ASN A 628 4.90 8.51 31.30
N LEU A 629 4.09 7.55 31.76
CA LEU A 629 4.05 6.21 31.20
C LEU A 629 2.92 6.11 30.16
N ALA A 630 3.22 5.52 29.00
CA ALA A 630 2.21 5.18 28.01
C ALA A 630 1.21 4.18 28.61
N THR A 631 -0.04 4.28 28.15
CA THR A 631 -1.01 3.22 28.42
C THR A 631 -0.82 2.14 27.37
N VAL A 632 -0.30 0.99 27.79
CA VAL A 632 -0.21 -0.24 27.02
C VAL A 632 -1.10 -1.20 27.79
N HIS A 633 -2.06 -1.88 27.15
CA HIS A 633 -2.89 -2.80 27.94
C HIS A 633 -4.18 -2.26 28.53
N GLU A 634 -4.56 -1.01 28.24
CA GLU A 634 -5.39 -0.20 29.17
C GLU A 634 -4.71 0.03 30.55
N LYS A 635 -3.44 -0.35 30.73
CA LYS A 635 -2.68 -0.26 32.00
C LYS A 635 -1.39 0.54 31.83
N LYS A 636 -0.80 0.95 32.95
CA LYS A 636 0.48 1.70 32.96
C LYS A 636 1.69 0.81 33.21
N MET A 637 1.46 -0.34 33.84
CA MET A 637 2.46 -1.35 34.12
C MET A 637 1.80 -2.71 34.10
N HIS A 638 2.48 -3.66 33.47
CA HIS A 638 2.22 -5.07 33.62
C HIS A 638 3.28 -5.62 34.57
N LEU A 639 2.85 -6.26 35.65
CA LEU A 639 3.75 -6.87 36.61
C LEU A 639 3.55 -8.37 36.56
N ILE A 640 4.57 -9.06 36.07
CA ILE A 640 4.58 -10.52 35.99
C ILE A 640 5.32 -11.06 37.20
N VAL A 641 4.64 -11.88 37.99
CA VAL A 641 5.21 -12.51 39.19
C VAL A 641 5.39 -13.99 38.90
N VAL A 642 6.62 -14.49 38.91
CA VAL A 642 6.91 -15.92 38.71
C VAL A 642 7.75 -16.48 39.84
N SER A 643 7.57 -17.77 40.15
CA SER A 643 8.53 -18.48 40.99
C SER A 643 9.83 -18.74 40.22
N GLN A 644 10.93 -18.98 40.92
CA GLN A 644 12.25 -19.25 40.31
C GLN A 644 12.24 -20.47 39.37
N ASP A 645 11.40 -21.47 39.65
CA ASP A 645 11.22 -22.65 38.80
C ASP A 645 10.17 -22.44 37.69
N LEU A 646 9.63 -21.22 37.57
CA LEU A 646 8.56 -20.82 36.65
C LEU A 646 7.27 -21.67 36.81
N SER A 647 7.08 -22.37 37.93
CA SER A 647 5.88 -23.17 38.15
C SER A 647 4.67 -22.35 38.57
N PHE A 648 4.89 -21.16 39.13
CA PHE A 648 3.89 -20.16 39.46
C PHE A 648 3.97 -18.96 38.52
N PHE A 649 2.81 -18.35 38.25
CA PHE A 649 2.66 -17.16 37.42
C PHE A 649 1.47 -16.34 37.91
N ASP A 650 1.68 -15.04 37.97
CA ASP A 650 0.63 -14.06 38.14
C ASP A 650 0.87 -12.86 37.21
N HIS A 651 -0.22 -12.25 36.76
CA HIS A 651 -0.20 -11.09 35.87
C HIS A 651 -1.11 -10.02 36.46
N ILE A 652 -0.48 -9.05 37.10
CA ILE A 652 -1.16 -8.03 37.89
C ILE A 652 -0.74 -6.63 37.42
N HIS A 653 -1.54 -5.62 37.77
CA HIS A 653 -1.41 -4.29 37.18
C HIS A 653 -1.33 -3.22 38.28
N PRO A 654 -0.11 -2.83 38.70
CA PRO A 654 0.09 -1.75 39.65
C PRO A 654 -0.53 -0.43 39.19
N GLN A 655 -1.12 0.31 40.14
CA GLN A 655 -1.78 1.57 39.86
C GLN A 655 -0.82 2.75 40.03
N LEU A 656 -0.69 3.56 38.98
CA LEU A 656 0.10 4.79 39.00
C LEU A 656 -0.53 5.83 39.94
N GLN A 657 0.29 6.34 40.86
CA GLN A 657 -0.06 7.39 41.80
C GLN A 657 0.40 8.77 41.27
N PRO A 658 -0.20 9.88 41.74
CA PRO A 658 0.19 11.23 41.31
C PRO A 658 1.68 11.57 41.53
N ASN A 659 2.30 10.98 42.55
CA ASN A 659 3.73 11.16 42.86
C ASN A 659 4.68 10.36 41.93
N GLY A 660 4.16 9.66 40.91
CA GLY A 660 4.94 8.87 39.95
C GLY A 660 5.26 7.44 40.40
N THR A 661 4.85 7.04 41.61
CA THR A 661 5.01 5.65 42.08
C THR A 661 3.89 4.76 41.57
N LEU A 662 4.16 3.47 41.39
CA LEU A 662 3.12 2.47 41.10
C LEU A 662 2.97 1.51 42.28
N LEU A 663 1.72 1.26 42.68
CA LEU A 663 1.38 0.51 43.88
C LEU A 663 0.47 -0.67 43.58
N ILE A 664 0.71 -1.80 44.26
CA ILE A 664 -0.24 -2.92 44.34
C ILE A 664 -0.08 -3.66 45.67
N ASP A 665 -1.20 -4.10 46.25
CA ASP A 665 -1.17 -5.01 47.39
C ASP A 665 -1.15 -6.45 46.87
N TYR A 666 -0.21 -7.25 47.35
CA TYR A 666 0.06 -8.60 46.88
C TYR A 666 0.40 -9.55 48.03
N ALA A 667 -0.05 -10.80 47.93
CA ALA A 667 0.29 -11.86 48.87
C ALA A 667 0.93 -13.00 48.09
N PHE A 668 2.16 -13.36 48.45
CA PHE A 668 2.87 -14.45 47.79
C PHE A 668 2.30 -15.79 48.28
N PRO A 669 1.95 -16.72 47.39
CA PRO A 669 1.20 -17.93 47.77
C PRO A 669 2.01 -18.98 48.52
N PHE A 670 3.36 -18.92 48.44
CA PHE A 670 4.25 -19.88 49.09
C PHE A 670 5.64 -19.29 49.29
N ALA A 671 6.45 -19.96 50.11
CA ALA A 671 7.82 -19.53 50.41
C ALA A 671 8.78 -19.88 49.28
N GLY A 672 9.89 -19.15 49.16
CA GLY A 672 10.90 -19.38 48.13
C GLY A 672 11.23 -18.12 47.33
N ASN A 673 12.00 -18.32 46.26
CA ASN A 673 12.43 -17.22 45.41
C ASN A 673 11.42 -16.96 44.30
N PHE A 674 11.06 -15.70 44.15
CA PHE A 674 10.26 -15.17 43.07
C PHE A 674 11.08 -14.18 42.25
N LEU A 675 10.70 -14.03 40.99
CA LEU A 675 11.21 -13.00 40.11
C LEU A 675 10.03 -12.21 39.57
N LEU A 676 10.10 -10.89 39.74
CA LEU A 676 9.10 -9.96 39.24
C LEU A 676 9.66 -9.32 37.96
N PHE A 677 8.85 -9.28 36.90
CA PHE A 677 9.12 -8.50 35.71
C PHE A 677 8.18 -7.30 35.71
N ALA A 678 8.73 -6.12 36.02
CA ALA A 678 8.01 -4.87 35.93
C ALA A 678 8.17 -4.32 34.51
N ASP A 679 7.10 -4.45 33.73
CA ASP A 679 7.01 -4.10 32.31
C ASP A 679 6.29 -2.75 32.19
N ILE A 680 7.03 -1.73 31.76
CA ILE A 680 6.53 -0.36 31.58
C ILE A 680 6.97 0.20 30.24
N THR A 681 6.14 1.06 29.66
CA THR A 681 6.48 1.77 28.43
C THR A 681 6.49 3.26 28.71
N PRO A 682 7.66 3.92 28.81
CA PRO A 682 7.74 5.38 28.83
C PRO A 682 7.08 5.94 27.57
N PHE A 683 6.28 6.99 27.70
CA PHE A 683 5.63 7.56 26.52
C PHE A 683 6.67 8.10 25.52
N GLY A 684 6.59 7.63 24.27
CA GLY A 684 7.52 7.99 23.20
C GLY A 684 8.89 7.31 23.26
N ASP A 685 9.04 6.27 24.08
CA ASP A 685 10.18 5.35 24.01
C ASP A 685 9.70 3.88 23.94
N ARG A 686 10.62 2.96 23.64
CA ARG A 686 10.36 1.53 23.57
C ARG A 686 10.13 0.96 24.97
N ASN A 687 9.41 -0.15 25.03
CA ASN A 687 9.14 -0.89 26.24
C ASN A 687 10.39 -1.17 27.10
N GLN A 688 10.29 -1.03 28.43
CA GLN A 688 11.36 -1.23 29.41
C GLN A 688 10.93 -2.26 30.46
N VAL A 689 11.71 -3.33 30.62
CA VAL A 689 11.40 -4.41 31.56
C VAL A 689 12.50 -4.54 32.62
N PHE A 690 12.11 -4.50 33.89
CA PHE A 690 12.99 -4.63 35.03
C PHE A 690 12.76 -5.94 35.75
N ARG A 691 13.85 -6.60 36.13
CA ARG A 691 13.83 -7.88 36.84
C ARG A 691 14.16 -7.65 38.31
N ILE A 692 13.25 -8.06 39.18
CA ILE A 692 13.34 -7.79 40.62
C ILE A 692 13.23 -9.12 41.37
N PRO A 693 14.33 -9.63 41.94
CA PRO A 693 14.29 -10.83 42.75
C PRO A 693 13.64 -10.54 44.10
N VAL A 694 12.73 -11.42 44.53
CA VAL A 694 12.06 -11.35 45.83
C VAL A 694 12.20 -12.69 46.53
N HIS A 695 12.66 -12.68 47.77
CA HIS A 695 12.71 -13.86 48.62
C HIS A 695 11.55 -13.87 49.62
N VAL A 696 10.73 -14.91 49.59
CA VAL A 696 9.62 -15.14 50.51
C VAL A 696 10.06 -16.14 51.57
N VAL A 697 10.04 -15.75 52.83
CA VAL A 697 10.60 -16.52 53.95
C VAL A 697 9.77 -17.76 54.23
N GLY A 698 10.44 -18.89 54.40
CA GLY A 698 9.83 -20.15 54.81
C GLY A 698 10.47 -21.34 54.09
N SER A 699 9.84 -22.51 54.22
CA SER A 699 10.26 -23.70 53.47
C SER A 699 9.60 -23.70 52.09
N PRO A 700 10.36 -23.60 50.99
CA PRO A 700 9.78 -23.59 49.66
C PRO A 700 9.21 -24.96 49.29
N PRO A 701 8.18 -25.01 48.42
CA PRO A 701 7.75 -26.26 47.84
C PRO A 701 8.88 -26.89 47.01
N PRO A 702 8.89 -28.22 46.83
CA PRO A 702 9.87 -28.88 45.96
C PRO A 702 9.83 -28.27 44.55
N PRO A 703 11.00 -27.96 43.95
CA PRO A 703 11.06 -27.33 42.64
C PRO A 703 10.45 -28.26 41.59
N LYS A 704 9.60 -27.70 40.73
CA LYS A 704 8.99 -28.46 39.65
C LYS A 704 9.84 -28.34 38.39
N PRO A 705 10.24 -29.45 37.75
CA PRO A 705 11.01 -29.39 36.52
C PRO A 705 10.17 -28.79 35.38
N LEU A 706 10.81 -27.97 34.55
CA LEU A 706 10.22 -27.48 33.30
C LEU A 706 10.27 -28.59 32.25
N LEU A 707 9.22 -29.40 32.25
CA LEU A 707 9.04 -30.46 31.27
C LEU A 707 8.39 -29.87 30.01
N LEU A 708 8.96 -30.19 28.85
CA LEU A 708 8.40 -29.78 27.57
C LEU A 708 6.95 -30.24 27.46
N THR A 709 6.09 -29.33 27.02
CA THR A 709 4.68 -29.61 26.75
C THR A 709 4.55 -29.90 25.26
N PRO A 710 4.54 -31.16 24.80
CA PRO A 710 4.27 -31.44 23.39
C PRO A 710 2.91 -30.83 22.99
N ALA A 711 2.80 -30.28 21.79
CA ALA A 711 1.68 -29.48 21.27
C ALA A 711 0.31 -30.20 21.30
N GLN A 712 -0.24 -30.39 22.50
CA GLN A 712 -1.50 -31.04 22.80
C GLN A 712 -2.35 -30.09 23.62
N ALA A 713 -3.66 -30.14 23.38
CA ALA A 713 -4.61 -29.31 24.08
C ALA A 713 -4.59 -29.61 25.60
N LYS A 714 -4.42 -28.56 26.42
CA LYS A 714 -4.60 -28.66 27.86
C LYS A 714 -6.08 -28.52 28.21
N VAL A 715 -6.54 -29.32 29.17
CA VAL A 715 -7.92 -29.27 29.66
C VAL A 715 -7.92 -28.57 31.01
N PHE A 716 -8.72 -27.52 31.11
CA PHE A 716 -8.92 -26.69 32.30
C PHE A 716 -10.41 -26.68 32.64
N GLY A 717 -10.85 -27.67 33.44
CA GLY A 717 -12.27 -27.86 33.73
C GLY A 717 -13.09 -28.10 32.45
N PRO A 718 -14.13 -27.30 32.15
CA PRO A 718 -14.90 -27.45 30.91
C PRO A 718 -14.14 -26.96 29.67
N TYR A 719 -13.04 -26.23 29.87
CA TYR A 719 -12.27 -25.66 28.78
C TYR A 719 -11.23 -26.65 28.28
N ARG A 720 -11.08 -26.72 26.97
CA ARG A 720 -9.93 -27.32 26.31
C ARG A 720 -9.25 -26.22 25.52
N VAL A 721 -7.97 -25.99 25.76
CA VAL A 721 -7.17 -24.96 25.07
C VAL A 721 -6.04 -25.64 24.35
N GLN A 722 -6.01 -25.48 23.04
CA GLN A 722 -4.91 -25.91 22.20
C GLN A 722 -4.09 -24.70 21.79
N MET A 723 -2.77 -24.85 21.84
CA MET A 723 -1.84 -23.90 21.26
C MET A 723 -1.05 -24.60 20.16
N LEU A 724 -1.02 -23.99 18.98
CA LEU A 724 -0.21 -24.36 17.84
C LEU A 724 0.78 -23.24 17.53
N MET A 725 1.92 -23.59 16.96
CA MET A 725 2.99 -22.66 16.60
C MET A 725 3.27 -22.74 15.10
N THR A 726 3.49 -21.58 14.48
CA THR A 726 3.95 -21.46 13.08
C THR A 726 5.22 -20.59 13.05
N PRO A 727 6.39 -21.15 12.66
CA PRO A 727 6.64 -22.56 12.36
C PRO A 727 6.53 -23.48 13.59
N SER A 728 6.29 -24.77 13.39
CA SER A 728 6.14 -25.77 14.48
C SER A 728 7.42 -25.98 15.29
N HIS A 729 8.55 -25.65 14.69
CA HIS A 729 9.87 -25.57 15.32
C HIS A 729 10.33 -24.11 15.28
N PRO A 730 10.06 -23.33 16.34
CA PRO A 730 10.46 -21.92 16.35
C PRO A 730 11.99 -21.81 16.36
N SER A 731 12.50 -21.01 15.43
CA SER A 731 13.90 -20.62 15.29
C SER A 731 14.11 -19.26 15.94
N TRP A 732 15.26 -19.09 16.60
CA TRP A 732 15.65 -17.77 17.08
C TRP A 732 15.86 -16.81 15.88
N ARG A 733 15.31 -15.58 15.98
CA ARG A 733 15.26 -14.51 14.95
C ARG A 733 14.07 -14.53 13.98
N ASP A 734 13.39 -15.66 13.84
CA ASP A 734 12.18 -15.72 13.02
C ASP A 734 10.95 -15.37 13.86
N GLU A 735 9.98 -14.74 13.23
CA GLU A 735 8.69 -14.49 13.87
C GLU A 735 7.96 -15.82 14.08
N THR A 736 7.43 -16.04 15.28
CA THR A 736 6.64 -17.23 15.61
C THR A 736 5.21 -16.79 15.93
N VAL A 737 4.23 -17.33 15.20
CA VAL A 737 2.82 -17.09 15.47
C VAL A 737 2.27 -18.20 16.37
N LEU A 738 1.72 -17.83 17.52
CA LEU A 738 1.03 -18.72 18.45
C LEU A 738 -0.48 -18.64 18.20
N THR A 739 -1.07 -19.72 17.72
CA THR A 739 -2.52 -19.81 17.49
C THR A 739 -3.18 -20.59 18.60
N TYR A 740 -4.10 -19.94 19.31
CA TYR A 740 -4.90 -20.55 20.35
C TYR A 740 -6.31 -20.85 19.85
N THR A 741 -6.79 -22.07 20.12
CA THR A 741 -8.19 -22.44 19.94
C THR A 741 -8.75 -22.91 21.27
N ILE A 742 -9.90 -22.34 21.63
CA ILE A 742 -10.55 -22.56 22.92
C ILE A 742 -11.88 -23.23 22.68
N TRP A 743 -12.08 -24.38 23.30
CA TRP A 743 -13.37 -25.05 23.37
C TRP A 743 -13.87 -25.01 24.79
N LYS A 744 -15.18 -24.90 24.95
CA LYS A 744 -15.88 -25.16 26.19
C LYS A 744 -16.88 -26.27 25.95
N ASN A 745 -16.79 -27.37 26.69
CA ASN A 745 -17.68 -28.53 26.54
C ASN A 745 -17.75 -29.08 25.10
N GLY A 746 -16.63 -29.04 24.38
CA GLY A 746 -16.54 -29.51 22.99
C GLY A 746 -17.00 -28.50 21.93
N LEU A 747 -17.57 -27.36 22.31
CA LEU A 747 -17.96 -26.29 21.39
C LEU A 747 -16.89 -25.19 21.34
N PRO A 748 -16.54 -24.65 20.16
CA PRO A 748 -15.62 -23.52 20.05
C PRO A 748 -16.17 -22.27 20.76
N VAL A 749 -15.32 -21.55 21.47
CA VAL A 749 -15.68 -20.30 22.16
C VAL A 749 -15.54 -19.13 21.19
N THR A 750 -16.63 -18.49 20.79
CA THR A 750 -16.63 -17.40 19.78
C THR A 750 -16.95 -16.03 20.36
N ASP A 751 -17.10 -15.94 21.68
CA ASP A 751 -17.60 -14.78 22.42
C ASP A 751 -16.65 -14.35 23.54
N LEU A 752 -15.34 -14.55 23.35
CA LEU A 752 -14.31 -14.04 24.26
C LEU A 752 -14.51 -12.54 24.46
N GLN A 753 -14.44 -12.12 25.71
CA GLN A 753 -14.57 -10.72 26.11
C GLN A 753 -13.20 -10.04 25.98
N PRO A 754 -13.15 -8.72 25.67
CA PRO A 754 -11.91 -7.98 25.74
C PRO A 754 -11.32 -8.08 27.15
N TYR A 755 -10.08 -8.55 27.25
CA TYR A 755 -9.28 -8.50 28.46
C TYR A 755 -8.14 -7.53 28.21
N LEU A 756 -8.10 -6.43 28.97
CA LEU A 756 -7.07 -5.39 28.81
C LEU A 756 -7.06 -4.86 27.35
N GLY A 757 -8.24 -4.55 26.82
CA GLY A 757 -8.42 -3.99 25.47
C GLY A 757 -8.24 -4.95 24.28
N ALA A 758 -7.90 -6.23 24.49
CA ALA A 758 -7.62 -7.20 23.41
C ALA A 758 -8.26 -8.59 23.66
N ALA A 759 -8.15 -9.50 22.69
CA ALA A 759 -8.71 -10.87 22.80
C ALA A 759 -8.06 -11.75 23.89
N GLY A 760 -6.86 -11.41 24.33
CA GLY A 760 -6.08 -12.12 25.34
C GLY A 760 -4.68 -11.50 25.51
N HIS A 761 -3.88 -12.02 26.44
CA HIS A 761 -2.53 -11.52 26.75
C HIS A 761 -1.55 -12.68 26.89
N CYS A 762 -0.36 -12.57 26.29
CA CYS A 762 0.65 -13.63 26.24
C CYS A 762 1.99 -13.17 26.80
N VAL A 763 2.58 -13.95 27.70
CA VAL A 763 3.91 -13.69 28.27
C VAL A 763 4.80 -14.91 28.07
N VAL A 764 6.01 -14.69 27.59
CA VAL A 764 7.00 -15.73 27.29
C VAL A 764 8.29 -15.42 28.04
N ILE A 765 8.80 -16.39 28.81
CA ILE A 765 10.02 -16.24 29.63
C ILE A 765 10.94 -17.43 29.39
N SER A 766 12.23 -17.18 29.15
CA SER A 766 13.24 -18.24 29.04
C SER A 766 13.52 -18.90 30.39
N GLN A 767 13.95 -20.15 30.40
CA GLN A 767 14.33 -20.89 31.62
C GLN A 767 15.43 -20.18 32.43
N ASP A 768 16.36 -19.49 31.75
CA ASP A 768 17.40 -18.69 32.39
C ASP A 768 16.91 -17.29 32.83
N THR A 769 15.64 -16.96 32.58
CA THR A 769 14.97 -15.69 32.91
C THR A 769 15.58 -14.44 32.29
N MET A 770 16.45 -14.61 31.28
CA MET A 770 17.10 -13.51 30.55
C MET A 770 16.29 -13.05 29.33
N GLY A 771 15.48 -13.94 28.75
CA GLY A 771 14.54 -13.64 27.67
C GLY A 771 13.14 -13.40 28.21
N TYR A 772 12.52 -12.31 27.76
CA TYR A 772 11.15 -11.92 28.12
C TYR A 772 10.49 -11.34 26.87
N CYS A 773 9.29 -11.81 26.54
CA CYS A 773 8.44 -11.25 25.49
C CYS A 773 7.01 -11.15 26.03
N HIS A 774 6.44 -9.96 25.95
CA HIS A 774 5.03 -9.71 26.22
C HIS A 774 4.36 -9.38 24.88
N SER A 775 3.44 -10.23 24.46
CA SER A 775 2.82 -10.19 23.14
C SER A 775 1.30 -10.14 23.23
N HIS A 776 0.71 -9.53 22.22
CA HIS A 776 -0.71 -9.27 22.10
C HIS A 776 -1.27 -9.90 20.84
N PRO A 777 -2.60 -10.05 20.76
CA PRO A 777 -3.20 -10.67 19.60
C PRO A 777 -3.37 -9.66 18.46
N LEU A 778 -3.40 -10.14 17.22
CA LEU A 778 -3.72 -9.31 16.04
C LEU A 778 -5.14 -8.73 16.13
N GLU A 779 -6.05 -9.44 16.80
CA GLU A 779 -7.45 -9.05 16.91
C GLU A 779 -7.66 -8.02 18.04
N VAL A 780 -7.91 -6.77 17.64
CA VAL A 780 -8.12 -5.60 18.51
C VAL A 780 -9.37 -4.80 18.10
N GLY A 781 -9.92 -4.01 19.04
CA GLY A 781 -11.03 -3.08 18.77
C GLY A 781 -12.42 -3.69 18.54
N LYS A 782 -12.60 -4.99 18.75
CA LYS A 782 -13.90 -5.69 18.62
C LYS A 782 -14.58 -5.88 19.98
N LYS A 783 -15.91 -6.02 19.98
CA LYS A 783 -16.70 -6.29 21.21
C LYS A 783 -16.60 -7.75 21.68
N HIS A 784 -16.36 -8.70 20.78
CA HIS A 784 -16.21 -10.12 21.05
C HIS A 784 -15.14 -10.74 20.12
N TYR A 785 -14.44 -11.79 20.59
CA TYR A 785 -13.35 -12.47 19.87
C TYR A 785 -13.48 -14.00 19.89
N GLY A 786 -12.68 -14.69 19.08
CA GLY A 786 -12.68 -16.16 18.93
C GLY A 786 -13.28 -16.64 17.61
N PRO A 787 -13.23 -17.95 17.31
CA PRO A 787 -12.73 -19.04 18.16
C PRO A 787 -11.22 -19.24 18.18
N THR A 788 -10.51 -18.50 17.32
CA THR A 788 -9.06 -18.46 17.27
C THR A 788 -8.55 -17.11 17.75
N VAL A 789 -7.39 -17.12 18.40
CA VAL A 789 -6.66 -15.90 18.79
C VAL A 789 -5.19 -16.11 18.46
N GLN A 790 -4.57 -15.16 17.75
CA GLN A 790 -3.20 -15.28 17.24
C GLN A 790 -2.27 -14.26 17.88
N PHE A 791 -1.14 -14.71 18.42
CA PHE A 791 -0.10 -13.86 19.00
C PHE A 791 1.20 -13.97 18.21
N HIS A 792 1.85 -12.84 17.94
CA HIS A 792 3.18 -12.81 17.31
C HIS A 792 4.25 -12.71 18.40
N VAL A 793 5.13 -13.71 18.51
CA VAL A 793 6.21 -13.71 19.50
C VAL A 793 7.58 -13.72 18.83
N LEU A 794 8.50 -12.91 19.35
CA LEU A 794 9.89 -12.85 18.92
C LEU A 794 10.77 -13.53 19.97
N LEU A 795 11.49 -14.57 19.55
CA LEU A 795 12.29 -15.42 20.43
C LEU A 795 13.78 -15.17 20.14
N SER A 796 14.48 -14.60 21.12
CA SER A 796 15.78 -13.96 20.84
C SER A 796 17.00 -14.89 20.93
N LYS A 797 16.84 -16.14 21.40
CA LYS A 797 17.94 -17.11 21.54
C LYS A 797 17.42 -18.56 21.59
N PRO A 798 18.22 -19.56 21.20
CA PRO A 798 17.91 -20.97 21.46
C PRO A 798 17.81 -21.28 22.96
N GLY A 799 16.84 -22.10 23.37
CA GLY A 799 16.63 -22.47 24.78
C GLY A 799 15.25 -23.02 25.10
N ILE A 800 14.98 -23.27 26.39
CA ILE A 800 13.65 -23.64 26.89
C ILE A 800 12.92 -22.37 27.30
N TYR A 801 11.68 -22.22 26.87
CA TYR A 801 10.81 -21.10 27.20
C TYR A 801 9.50 -21.58 27.81
N LYS A 802 8.98 -20.86 28.79
CA LYS A 802 7.63 -21.03 29.32
C LYS A 802 6.75 -19.87 28.87
N ILE A 803 5.57 -20.22 28.36
CA ILE A 803 4.57 -19.33 27.82
C ILE A 803 3.36 -19.38 28.74
N TRP A 804 2.81 -18.23 29.11
CA TRP A 804 1.51 -18.11 29.75
C TRP A 804 0.59 -17.26 28.88
N THR A 805 -0.67 -17.65 28.76
CA THR A 805 -1.66 -16.88 28.01
C THR A 805 -2.97 -16.82 28.74
N GLN A 806 -3.52 -15.61 28.81
CA GLN A 806 -4.74 -15.27 29.52
C GLN A 806 -5.84 -14.84 28.56
N PHE A 807 -7.04 -15.40 28.74
CA PHE A 807 -8.25 -15.06 28.00
C PHE A 807 -9.36 -14.71 28.97
N GLN A 808 -10.32 -13.86 28.56
CA GLN A 808 -11.51 -13.61 29.35
C GLN A 808 -12.74 -14.20 28.68
N HIS A 809 -13.44 -15.07 29.39
CA HIS A 809 -14.68 -15.69 28.93
C HIS A 809 -15.67 -15.79 30.09
N GLU A 810 -16.91 -15.36 29.87
CA GLU A 810 -17.97 -15.32 30.89
C GLU A 810 -17.56 -14.60 32.19
N GLY A 811 -16.78 -13.52 32.08
CA GLY A 811 -16.30 -12.73 33.22
C GLY A 811 -15.19 -13.40 34.05
N LYS A 812 -14.63 -14.52 33.59
CA LYS A 812 -13.52 -15.23 34.24
C LYS A 812 -12.26 -15.19 33.38
N ILE A 813 -11.11 -15.05 34.04
CA ILE A 813 -9.80 -15.11 33.38
C ILE A 813 -9.35 -16.58 33.35
N LEU A 814 -9.21 -17.11 32.14
CA LEU A 814 -8.61 -18.41 31.88
C LEU A 814 -7.11 -18.22 31.65
N THR A 815 -6.27 -18.76 32.54
CA THR A 815 -4.80 -18.74 32.37
C THR A 815 -4.33 -20.13 31.97
N THR A 816 -3.57 -20.20 30.88
CA THR A 816 -2.97 -21.44 30.36
C THR A 816 -1.48 -21.27 30.26
N ASP A 817 -0.73 -22.38 30.33
CA ASP A 817 0.71 -22.36 30.24
C ASP A 817 1.25 -23.46 29.31
N PHE A 818 2.40 -23.24 28.68
CA PHE A 818 3.08 -24.23 27.84
C PHE A 818 4.58 -24.07 27.95
N VAL A 819 5.33 -25.17 27.82
CA VAL A 819 6.80 -25.16 27.82
C VAL A 819 7.31 -25.66 26.49
N ILE A 820 8.09 -24.83 25.81
CA ILE A 820 8.59 -25.08 24.45
C ILE A 820 10.12 -25.06 24.40
N LYS A 821 10.67 -25.63 23.33
CA LYS A 821 12.10 -25.57 23.01
C LYS A 821 12.28 -24.76 21.72
N VAL A 822 13.13 -23.76 21.77
CA VAL A 822 13.55 -22.90 20.64
C VAL A 822 14.92 -23.36 20.17
N GLN A 823 15.08 -23.52 18.86
CA GLN A 823 16.31 -24.00 18.23
C GLN A 823 17.20 -22.86 17.79
#